data_AF-A0A2T3ZLK4-F1
#
_entry.id   AF-A0A2T3ZLK4-F1
#
_cell.length_a   1.000
_cell.length_b   1.000
_cell.length_c   1.000
_cell.angle_alpha   90.00
_cell.angle_beta   90.00
_cell.angle_gamma   90.00
#
_symmetry.space_group_name_H-M   'P 1'
#
loop_
_entity.id
_entity.type
_entity.pdbx_description
1 polymer ?
#
loop_
_entity_poly.entity_id
_entity_poly.type
_entity_poly.pdbx_seq_one_letter_code
_entity_poly.pdbx_strand_id
1 'polypeptide(L)'
;MRIPIQRLPPSHIASEPPVGDGETITLIHATLLIPGRGEPIHNGLLAIKGSKIDWVGTYLDLPAKYKGITPKHVPVLMPGLWDCHVHFMGLELTGAALEGGGNAYLPGFNALAGAISVEDLKMTLMAGYTSVRELGGYGCDLWPGVQNGPLVGPNIYSAVAPLSITGGHGDDHSSPIQTVLDAMNCGGSPIGVCDGVDDCVKTVRKMIRRGARCIKVCSSGGVLSLNDNPEDRQFSDEELKAIVDEAARSRRAVAAHAIGKAGILAALRAGVKSIEHGMYMDEEVADLILEKDAIFVATHHIVRTLARDYVDELPLPVKRKLLTVNEKARDSYKLAIKKGVKIALGTDMLNSARTSALSHGNNAKELTYAVELGMSPLQAIECATANGPETLGGMAPLSGQLKIGYDADVIAVALNPLDDIRVLTDPGNVTHVWKGEQHLRAQLELLQNHDPAPSSASPNPSARDPRGPPSRPPNGYDVLAATSQDVARPVLAKLDAEAHIHPDLRASVGHAPAPNMMPMGPPPGHSPVATGPGPSAVPLAPAPPQQMAMDDANSNDGRKAKRELSQSKRAAQNRAAQRAFRQRKEGYIKKLEQQVRELAELEHSYKSMQSENYALREYVIHLQSRLLDTQGEFPPPPPNVNLSQPSSAAPPPPPTIPEQHHQPHQQQHQHQAPPPPQQPPNSSNSGVGTPLEAVAQAVAGLTAQEQMVERSQTYPSPPFKSDQPGERDGNPHPASEDLSRQLNPEERPAQA
;
A
#
# COMPACT_ATOMS: atom_id res chain seq x y z
N MET A 1 -0.84 57.67 -37.43
CA MET A 1 0.48 57.93 -38.04
C MET A 1 0.97 56.65 -38.69
N ARG A 2 1.25 56.70 -39.99
CA ARG A 2 1.60 55.59 -40.88
C ARG A 2 2.91 55.95 -41.59
N ILE A 3 3.78 54.96 -41.80
CA ILE A 3 4.79 54.80 -42.90
C ILE A 3 6.16 55.52 -42.68
N PRO A 4 7.33 54.98 -43.13
CA PRO A 4 7.53 53.94 -44.15
C PRO A 4 8.46 52.73 -43.86
N ILE A 5 8.07 51.66 -44.55
CA ILE A 5 8.88 50.56 -45.10
C ILE A 5 9.62 51.07 -46.36
N GLN A 6 10.90 50.69 -46.54
CA GLN A 6 11.57 50.54 -47.84
C GLN A 6 12.10 49.09 -47.91
N ARG A 7 11.46 48.17 -48.66
CA ARG A 7 11.65 47.79 -50.09
C ARG A 7 13.06 47.19 -50.36
N LEU A 8 13.29 45.98 -50.89
CA LEU A 8 12.49 44.94 -51.61
C LEU A 8 13.26 43.57 -51.65
N PRO A 9 12.64 42.43 -52.04
CA PRO A 9 13.21 41.06 -52.16
C PRO A 9 13.71 40.78 -53.63
N PRO A 10 14.42 39.67 -54.01
CA PRO A 10 13.89 38.28 -53.98
C PRO A 10 14.88 37.10 -53.80
N SER A 11 14.30 35.96 -53.39
CA SER A 11 14.63 34.58 -53.78
C SER A 11 16.08 34.10 -53.67
N HIS A 12 16.42 33.40 -52.59
CA HIS A 12 17.25 32.19 -52.66
C HIS A 12 16.86 31.27 -51.51
N ILE A 13 16.72 29.98 -51.85
CA ILE A 13 16.63 28.83 -50.96
C ILE A 13 17.56 29.08 -49.76
N ALA A 14 16.99 29.30 -48.58
CA ALA A 14 17.77 29.30 -47.36
C ALA A 14 18.14 27.85 -47.08
N SER A 15 19.27 27.40 -47.61
CA SER A 15 19.99 26.29 -47.03
C SER A 15 20.31 26.71 -45.59
N GLU A 16 19.60 26.13 -44.62
CA GLU A 16 20.02 26.20 -43.23
C GLU A 16 21.49 25.75 -43.16
N PRO A 17 22.35 26.48 -42.43
CA PRO A 17 23.75 26.09 -42.29
C PRO A 17 23.81 24.67 -41.69
N PRO A 18 24.82 23.85 -42.06
CA PRO A 18 25.03 22.57 -41.40
C PRO A 18 25.11 22.81 -39.89
N VAL A 19 24.36 22.00 -39.14
CA VAL A 19 24.24 22.09 -37.69
C VAL A 19 25.65 22.16 -37.09
N GLY A 20 25.93 23.27 -36.40
CA GLY A 20 27.24 23.54 -35.81
C GLY A 20 27.63 22.48 -34.77
N ASP A 21 28.93 22.22 -34.74
CA ASP A 21 29.61 21.22 -33.94
C ASP A 21 29.29 21.34 -32.43
N GLY A 22 28.55 20.37 -31.88
CA GLY A 22 28.43 20.20 -30.42
C GLY A 22 27.24 19.37 -29.92
N GLU A 23 26.11 19.33 -30.64
CA GLU A 23 24.92 18.59 -30.17
C GLU A 23 24.66 17.33 -31.01
N THR A 24 24.80 16.16 -30.39
CA THR A 24 24.53 14.86 -31.01
C THR A 24 23.04 14.73 -31.36
N ILE A 25 22.73 14.58 -32.64
CA ILE A 25 21.38 14.28 -33.12
C ILE A 25 21.18 12.77 -33.18
N THR A 26 20.09 12.27 -32.60
CA THR A 26 19.64 10.88 -32.77
C THR A 26 18.46 10.85 -33.73
N LEU A 27 18.59 10.11 -34.84
CA LEU A 27 17.50 9.88 -35.79
C LEU A 27 16.97 8.45 -35.60
N ILE A 28 15.65 8.31 -35.46
CA ILE A 28 14.96 7.02 -35.28
C ILE A 28 13.96 6.87 -36.42
N HIS A 29 13.97 5.71 -37.07
CA HIS A 29 12.99 5.31 -38.08
C HIS A 29 12.16 4.16 -37.53
N ALA A 30 10.84 4.37 -37.49
CA ALA A 30 9.88 3.39 -37.03
C ALA A 30 9.00 2.91 -38.19
N THR A 31 8.76 1.60 -38.29
CA THR A 31 7.75 1.09 -39.23
C THR A 31 6.37 1.64 -38.90
N LEU A 32 6.07 1.78 -37.60
CA LEU A 32 4.90 2.47 -37.08
C LEU A 32 5.30 3.47 -35.98
N LEU A 33 4.97 4.74 -36.15
CA LEU A 33 5.15 5.78 -35.14
C LEU A 33 3.78 6.20 -34.61
N ILE A 34 3.53 5.93 -33.33
CA ILE A 34 2.30 6.33 -32.64
C ILE A 34 2.59 7.65 -31.92
N PRO A 35 1.99 8.79 -32.28
CA PRO A 35 2.39 10.10 -31.74
C PRO A 35 1.94 10.34 -30.28
N GLY A 36 1.11 9.46 -29.73
CA GLY A 36 0.46 9.63 -28.42
C GLY A 36 -0.92 10.26 -28.54
N ARG A 37 -1.06 11.35 -29.31
CA ARG A 37 -2.35 11.94 -29.71
C ARG A 37 -2.36 12.16 -31.21
N GLY A 38 -3.43 11.74 -31.87
CA GLY A 38 -3.59 11.79 -33.33
C GLY A 38 -3.19 10.51 -34.05
N GLU A 39 -3.24 10.55 -35.38
CA GLU A 39 -3.09 9.37 -36.22
C GLU A 39 -1.65 8.81 -36.23
N PRO A 40 -1.48 7.48 -36.16
CA PRO A 40 -0.18 6.83 -36.34
C PRO A 40 0.42 7.11 -37.72
N ILE A 41 1.74 7.24 -37.78
CA ILE A 41 2.52 7.48 -39.00
C ILE A 41 3.24 6.19 -39.40
N HIS A 42 2.93 5.67 -40.58
CA HIS A 42 3.69 4.55 -41.16
C HIS A 42 5.01 5.05 -41.75
N ASN A 43 6.10 4.29 -41.54
CA ASN A 43 7.46 4.68 -41.94
C ASN A 43 7.82 6.09 -41.43
N GLY A 44 7.54 6.32 -40.14
CA GLY A 44 7.74 7.58 -39.46
C GLY A 44 9.17 7.74 -38.98
N LEU A 45 9.65 8.98 -38.95
CA LEU A 45 10.94 9.34 -38.36
C LEU A 45 10.80 10.36 -37.24
N LEU A 46 11.69 10.24 -36.27
CA LEU A 46 11.84 11.13 -35.14
C LEU A 46 13.31 11.57 -35.05
N ALA A 47 13.56 12.87 -35.02
CA ALA A 47 14.86 13.44 -34.72
C ALA A 47 14.86 14.03 -33.31
N ILE A 48 15.80 13.57 -32.48
CA ILE A 48 16.04 14.03 -31.12
C ILE A 48 17.33 14.84 -31.10
N LYS A 49 17.28 16.03 -30.48
CA LYS A 49 18.42 16.93 -30.28
C LYS A 49 18.50 17.27 -28.80
N GLY A 50 19.57 16.84 -28.13
CA GLY A 50 19.67 16.92 -26.67
C GLY A 50 18.53 16.16 -25.99
N SER A 51 17.80 16.84 -25.10
CA SER A 51 16.63 16.30 -24.38
C SER A 51 15.29 16.51 -25.09
N LYS A 52 15.28 17.05 -26.31
CA LYS A 52 14.05 17.49 -26.99
C LYS A 52 13.86 16.82 -28.34
N ILE A 53 12.60 16.69 -28.73
CA ILE A 53 12.20 16.32 -30.08
C ILE A 53 12.37 17.53 -30.98
N ASP A 54 13.31 17.45 -31.93
CA ASP A 54 13.61 18.53 -32.88
C ASP A 54 12.73 18.42 -34.13
N TRP A 55 12.37 17.20 -34.53
CA TRP A 55 11.53 16.96 -35.69
C TRP A 55 10.82 15.61 -35.63
N VAL A 56 9.62 15.52 -36.22
CA VAL A 56 8.84 14.28 -36.39
C VAL A 56 8.05 14.35 -37.70
N GLY A 57 7.97 13.25 -38.43
CA GLY A 57 7.23 13.21 -39.70
C GLY A 57 7.40 11.91 -40.48
N THR A 58 6.98 11.90 -41.74
CA THR A 58 7.18 10.74 -42.62
C THR A 58 8.61 10.70 -43.16
N TYR A 59 9.07 9.53 -43.61
CA TYR A 59 10.38 9.42 -44.27
C TYR A 59 10.55 10.34 -45.48
N LEU A 60 9.48 10.59 -46.24
CA LEU A 60 9.52 11.43 -47.42
C LEU A 60 9.70 12.91 -47.09
N ASP A 61 9.26 13.33 -45.90
CA ASP A 61 9.31 14.72 -45.45
C ASP A 61 10.58 15.04 -44.65
N LEU A 62 11.55 14.12 -44.57
CA LEU A 62 12.76 14.28 -43.78
C LEU A 62 13.57 15.53 -44.22
N PRO A 63 13.76 16.53 -43.33
CA PRO A 63 14.53 17.72 -43.63
C PRO A 63 15.95 17.41 -44.09
N ALA A 64 16.47 18.23 -45.03
CA ALA A 64 17.80 18.04 -45.61
C ALA A 64 18.92 17.93 -44.55
N LYS A 65 18.79 18.67 -43.43
CA LYS A 65 19.75 18.67 -42.32
C LYS A 65 19.93 17.31 -41.63
N TYR A 66 19.00 16.36 -41.79
CA TYR A 66 19.12 15.01 -41.21
C TYR A 66 19.45 13.91 -42.23
N LYS A 67 19.49 14.21 -43.54
CA LYS A 67 19.69 13.17 -44.58
C LYS A 67 21.04 12.46 -44.50
N GLY A 68 22.04 13.07 -43.86
CA GLY A 68 23.36 12.48 -43.63
C GLY A 68 23.47 11.65 -42.34
N ILE A 69 22.40 11.53 -41.55
CA ILE A 69 22.39 10.81 -40.28
C ILE A 69 21.77 9.43 -40.49
N THR A 70 22.51 8.36 -40.15
CA THR A 70 21.99 7.00 -40.22
C THR A 70 20.92 6.78 -39.15
N PRO A 71 19.66 6.48 -39.52
CA PRO A 71 18.60 6.25 -38.54
C PRO A 71 18.76 4.91 -37.82
N LYS A 72 18.40 4.88 -36.54
CA LYS A 72 18.14 3.63 -35.80
C LYS A 72 16.77 3.10 -36.20
N HIS A 73 16.70 1.85 -36.63
CA HIS A 73 15.45 1.23 -37.06
C HIS A 73 14.78 0.50 -35.90
N VAL A 74 13.48 0.74 -35.72
CA VAL A 74 12.65 0.04 -34.73
C VAL A 74 11.29 -0.35 -35.34
N PRO A 75 10.61 -1.40 -34.84
CA PRO A 75 9.29 -1.77 -35.36
C PRO A 75 8.24 -0.71 -35.04
N VAL A 76 8.10 -0.38 -33.75
CA VAL A 76 7.13 0.60 -33.26
C VAL A 76 7.82 1.63 -32.38
N LEU A 77 7.46 2.89 -32.54
CA LEU A 77 7.91 4.00 -31.71
C LEU A 77 6.71 4.76 -31.15
N MET A 78 6.73 5.08 -29.86
CA MET A 78 5.66 5.84 -29.20
C MET A 78 6.22 6.68 -28.04
N PRO A 79 5.49 7.68 -27.50
CA PRO A 79 5.93 8.36 -26.30
C PRO A 79 6.10 7.36 -25.16
N GLY A 80 7.03 7.67 -24.25
CA GLY A 80 7.11 6.93 -22.99
C GLY A 80 5.81 7.05 -22.20
N LEU A 81 5.45 5.95 -21.55
CA LEU A 81 4.18 5.83 -20.84
C LEU A 81 4.19 6.64 -19.54
N TRP A 82 3.00 7.07 -19.15
CA TRP A 82 2.67 7.75 -17.90
C TRP A 82 1.81 6.84 -17.03
N ASP A 83 2.16 6.75 -15.75
CA ASP A 83 1.28 6.23 -14.71
C ASP A 83 0.89 7.37 -13.78
N CYS A 84 -0.38 7.76 -13.79
CA CYS A 84 -0.86 8.92 -13.06
C CYS A 84 -1.22 8.63 -11.60
N HIS A 85 -1.02 7.40 -11.11
CA HIS A 85 -1.32 7.04 -9.73
C HIS A 85 -0.41 5.90 -9.27
N VAL A 86 0.67 6.23 -8.60
CA VAL A 86 1.59 5.25 -7.98
C VAL A 86 2.00 5.67 -6.58
N HIS A 87 2.53 4.73 -5.81
CA HIS A 87 3.01 4.91 -4.45
C HIS A 87 4.34 4.19 -4.23
N PHE A 88 5.46 4.92 -4.17
CA PHE A 88 6.76 4.32 -3.82
C PHE A 88 6.91 4.24 -2.31
N MET A 89 6.36 3.18 -1.72
CA MET A 89 6.30 3.01 -0.26
C MET A 89 7.40 2.13 0.32
N GLY A 90 8.10 1.35 -0.52
CA GLY A 90 9.10 0.38 -0.07
C GLY A 90 8.49 -0.69 0.84
N LEU A 91 7.27 -1.14 0.54
CA LEU A 91 6.49 -2.06 1.36
C LEU A 91 6.24 -3.38 0.64
N GLU A 92 6.32 -4.49 1.35
CA GLU A 92 5.75 -5.76 0.89
C GLU A 92 4.37 -5.93 1.51
N LEU A 93 3.32 -5.93 0.68
CA LEU A 93 1.96 -6.26 1.13
C LEU A 93 1.87 -7.76 1.45
N THR A 94 2.28 -8.12 2.66
CA THR A 94 2.11 -9.45 3.27
C THR A 94 1.32 -9.29 4.57
N GLY A 95 0.76 -10.39 5.12
CA GLY A 95 -0.17 -10.42 6.26
C GLY A 95 -0.09 -9.25 7.26
N ALA A 96 1.07 -9.02 7.90
CA ALA A 96 1.24 -7.94 8.89
C ALA A 96 1.07 -6.51 8.34
N ALA A 97 1.40 -6.26 7.07
CA ALA A 97 1.19 -4.98 6.40
C ALA A 97 -0.29 -4.75 6.05
N LEU A 98 -1.03 -5.82 5.74
CA LEU A 98 -2.49 -5.77 5.49
C LEU A 98 -3.31 -5.68 6.78
N GLU A 99 -2.73 -6.08 7.91
CA GLU A 99 -3.30 -5.96 9.26
C GLU A 99 -3.07 -4.59 9.91
N GLY A 100 -2.43 -3.64 9.20
CA GLY A 100 -2.21 -2.27 9.70
C GLY A 100 -0.92 -2.10 10.51
N GLY A 101 0.12 -2.90 10.25
CA GLY A 101 1.36 -2.85 11.02
C GLY A 101 2.14 -1.53 10.94
N GLY A 102 2.39 -0.92 12.11
CA GLY A 102 3.14 0.34 12.32
C GLY A 102 4.64 0.31 11.99
N ASN A 103 5.10 -0.55 11.08
CA ASN A 103 6.49 -0.57 10.60
C ASN A 103 6.91 0.78 10.01
N ALA A 104 5.95 1.53 9.45
CA ALA A 104 6.15 2.85 8.86
C ALA A 104 6.68 3.92 9.85
N TYR A 105 6.62 3.65 11.16
CA TYR A 105 7.07 4.56 12.22
C TYR A 105 8.36 4.11 12.91
N LEU A 106 8.93 2.97 12.50
CA LEU A 106 10.19 2.51 13.08
C LEU A 106 11.32 3.48 12.71
N PRO A 107 12.23 3.82 13.65
CA PRO A 107 13.39 4.64 13.33
C PRO A 107 14.18 4.06 12.15
N GLY A 108 14.48 4.90 11.16
CA GLY A 108 15.21 4.49 9.95
C GLY A 108 14.34 3.84 8.86
N PHE A 109 13.04 3.62 9.11
CA PHE A 109 12.14 3.00 8.12
C PHE A 109 12.15 3.75 6.78
N ASN A 110 12.11 5.08 6.77
CA ASN A 110 12.10 5.84 5.50
C ASN A 110 13.36 5.59 4.66
N ALA A 111 14.52 5.42 5.29
CA ALA A 111 15.76 5.11 4.58
C ALA A 111 15.70 3.71 3.97
N LEU A 112 15.16 2.73 4.72
CA LEU A 112 14.91 1.39 4.22
C LEU A 112 13.89 1.39 3.07
N ALA A 113 12.76 2.07 3.25
CA ALA A 113 11.71 2.19 2.24
C ALA A 113 12.22 2.85 0.96
N GLY A 114 13.05 3.90 1.10
CA GLY A 114 13.75 4.53 -0.01
C GLY A 114 14.69 3.56 -0.72
N ALA A 115 15.49 2.79 0.02
CA ALA A 115 16.40 1.79 -0.53
C ALA A 115 15.66 0.68 -1.30
N ILE A 116 14.54 0.20 -0.78
CA ILE A 116 13.67 -0.79 -1.45
C ILE A 116 13.07 -0.18 -2.74
N SER A 117 12.60 1.07 -2.66
CA SER A 117 11.94 1.76 -3.78
C SER A 117 12.87 2.06 -4.96
N VAL A 118 14.19 1.97 -4.79
CA VAL A 118 15.14 2.13 -5.92
C VAL A 118 14.88 1.08 -7.01
N GLU A 119 14.62 -0.18 -6.63
CA GLU A 119 14.31 -1.20 -7.64
C GLU A 119 12.91 -0.97 -8.24
N ASP A 120 11.93 -0.49 -7.46
CA ASP A 120 10.61 -0.12 -7.98
C ASP A 120 10.68 0.94 -9.08
N LEU A 121 11.50 1.98 -8.88
CA LEU A 121 11.76 3.03 -9.87
C LEU A 121 12.32 2.44 -11.17
N LYS A 122 13.33 1.58 -11.05
CA LYS A 122 13.96 0.92 -12.19
C LYS A 122 12.97 0.02 -12.92
N MET A 123 12.23 -0.83 -12.21
CA MET A 123 11.25 -1.73 -12.82
C MET A 123 10.13 -0.98 -13.55
N THR A 124 9.68 0.15 -12.99
CA THR A 124 8.72 1.04 -13.65
C THR A 124 9.28 1.57 -14.98
N LEU A 125 10.51 2.08 -14.99
CA LEU A 125 11.14 2.59 -16.20
C LEU A 125 11.35 1.50 -17.26
N MET A 126 11.78 0.31 -16.85
CA MET A 126 12.02 -0.82 -17.75
C MET A 126 10.72 -1.35 -18.39
N ALA A 127 9.57 -1.15 -17.74
CA ALA A 127 8.26 -1.41 -18.32
C ALA A 127 7.80 -0.33 -19.32
N GLY A 128 8.66 0.65 -19.65
CA GLY A 128 8.37 1.70 -20.63
C GLY A 128 7.69 2.94 -20.06
N TYR A 129 7.55 3.03 -18.73
CA TYR A 129 7.00 4.21 -18.07
C TYR A 129 8.10 5.22 -17.79
N THR A 130 8.17 6.27 -18.62
CA THR A 130 9.19 7.32 -18.48
C THR A 130 8.78 8.40 -17.50
N SER A 131 7.51 8.46 -17.10
CA SER A 131 6.99 9.44 -16.16
C SER A 131 5.91 8.85 -15.25
N VAL A 132 5.87 9.32 -14.01
CA VAL A 132 4.86 8.91 -13.02
C VAL A 132 4.38 10.09 -12.19
N ARG A 133 3.10 10.09 -11.85
CA ARG A 133 2.53 10.94 -10.81
C ARG A 133 2.35 10.12 -9.55
N GLU A 134 3.23 10.35 -8.58
CA GLU A 134 3.16 9.70 -7.27
C GLU A 134 2.16 10.45 -6.39
N LEU A 135 1.17 9.76 -5.83
CA LEU A 135 0.13 10.38 -4.99
C LEU A 135 0.31 10.12 -3.49
N GLY A 136 1.45 9.56 -3.10
CA GLY A 136 1.90 9.39 -1.72
C GLY A 136 3.06 8.41 -1.65
N GLY A 137 4.17 8.79 -1.05
CA GLY A 137 5.35 7.92 -0.96
C GLY A 137 6.66 8.68 -0.87
N TYR A 138 7.76 7.96 -1.08
CA TYR A 138 9.13 8.47 -0.97
C TYR A 138 9.74 8.89 -2.31
N GLY A 139 8.99 8.81 -3.42
CA GLY A 139 9.48 9.17 -4.75
C GLY A 139 9.95 10.63 -4.84
N CYS A 140 9.31 11.56 -4.12
CA CYS A 140 9.80 12.94 -4.04
C CYS A 140 11.20 13.05 -3.43
N ASP A 141 11.48 12.25 -2.40
CA ASP A 141 12.76 12.25 -1.70
C ASP A 141 13.85 11.55 -2.54
N LEU A 142 13.46 10.59 -3.39
CA LEU A 142 14.35 9.90 -4.34
C LEU A 142 14.58 10.69 -5.63
N TRP A 143 13.70 11.62 -5.98
CA TRP A 143 13.73 12.37 -7.23
C TRP A 143 15.07 13.06 -7.52
N PRO A 144 15.74 13.75 -6.58
CA PRO A 144 17.07 14.33 -6.84
C PRO A 144 18.10 13.31 -7.32
N GLY A 145 18.02 12.08 -6.78
CA GLY A 145 18.88 10.96 -7.18
C GLY A 145 18.57 10.42 -8.57
N VAL A 146 17.33 10.54 -9.05
CA VAL A 146 16.94 10.17 -10.42
C VAL A 146 17.22 11.29 -11.42
N GLN A 147 17.04 12.55 -11.02
CA GLN A 147 17.18 13.71 -11.89
C GLN A 147 18.64 14.03 -12.18
N ASN A 148 19.47 14.08 -11.13
CA ASN A 148 20.85 14.55 -11.20
C ASN A 148 21.84 13.55 -10.56
N GLY A 149 21.37 12.37 -10.19
CA GLY A 149 22.16 11.37 -9.47
C GLY A 149 22.24 10.04 -10.20
N PRO A 150 22.66 8.98 -9.49
CA PRO A 150 22.92 7.67 -10.09
C PRO A 150 21.69 6.77 -10.20
N LEU A 151 20.52 7.19 -9.68
CA LEU A 151 19.34 6.33 -9.64
C LEU A 151 18.67 6.27 -11.02
N VAL A 152 18.28 5.08 -11.43
CA VAL A 152 17.54 4.85 -12.67
C VAL A 152 16.05 4.79 -12.37
N GLY A 153 15.26 5.64 -13.02
CA GLY A 153 13.82 5.69 -12.81
C GLY A 153 13.10 6.68 -13.73
N PRO A 154 11.76 6.73 -13.67
CA PRO A 154 10.94 7.68 -14.42
C PRO A 154 11.14 9.13 -13.94
N ASN A 155 10.60 10.10 -14.69
CA ASN A 155 10.32 11.43 -14.18
C ASN A 155 9.25 11.35 -13.08
N ILE A 156 9.54 11.87 -11.89
CA ILE A 156 8.63 11.76 -10.74
C ILE A 156 7.93 13.10 -10.49
N TYR A 157 6.60 13.07 -10.48
CA TYR A 157 5.74 14.19 -10.13
C TYR A 157 4.94 13.86 -8.88
N SER A 158 5.55 14.08 -7.72
CA SER A 158 5.01 13.61 -6.44
C SER A 158 4.07 14.61 -5.77
N ALA A 159 3.05 14.10 -5.08
CA ALA A 159 2.26 14.80 -4.08
C ALA A 159 2.88 14.76 -2.67
N VAL A 160 3.96 13.98 -2.50
CA VAL A 160 4.63 13.65 -1.23
C VAL A 160 3.75 12.79 -0.33
N ALA A 161 2.62 13.32 0.12
CA ALA A 161 1.67 12.63 0.97
C ALA A 161 0.23 12.95 0.56
N PRO A 162 -0.72 12.01 0.71
CA PRO A 162 -2.13 12.34 0.68
C PRO A 162 -2.50 13.17 1.91
N LEU A 163 -3.26 14.24 1.70
CA LEU A 163 -3.90 14.99 2.76
C LEU A 163 -5.19 14.29 3.18
N SER A 164 -5.39 14.10 4.47
CA SER A 164 -6.55 13.43 5.06
C SER A 164 -7.01 14.19 6.30
N ILE A 165 -8.30 14.11 6.62
CA ILE A 165 -8.79 14.50 7.96
C ILE A 165 -8.34 13.46 9.00
N THR A 166 -8.38 13.83 10.28
CA THR A 166 -8.24 12.85 11.38
C THR A 166 -9.32 11.77 11.26
N GLY A 167 -8.91 10.50 11.32
CA GLY A 167 -9.78 9.33 11.09
C GLY A 167 -10.19 9.11 9.62
N GLY A 168 -9.54 9.81 8.70
CA GLY A 168 -9.79 9.70 7.26
C GLY A 168 -8.96 8.63 6.57
N HIS A 169 -9.09 8.49 5.25
CA HIS A 169 -8.47 7.39 4.51
C HIS A 169 -6.94 7.40 4.55
N GLY A 170 -6.34 8.59 4.55
CA GLY A 170 -4.88 8.75 4.62
C GLY A 170 -4.31 8.79 6.04
N ASP A 171 -5.15 8.57 7.06
CA ASP A 171 -4.76 8.45 8.46
C ASP A 171 -4.45 6.99 8.83
N ASP A 172 -3.60 6.78 9.81
CA ASP A 172 -3.37 5.47 10.40
C ASP A 172 -4.18 5.29 11.68
N HIS A 173 -5.27 4.55 11.53
CA HIS A 173 -6.22 4.29 12.61
C HIS A 173 -5.68 3.37 13.72
N SER A 174 -4.56 2.70 13.50
CA SER A 174 -4.00 1.73 14.45
C SER A 174 -3.02 2.35 15.45
N SER A 175 -2.47 3.52 15.12
CA SER A 175 -1.49 4.22 15.94
C SER A 175 -2.14 5.32 16.78
N PRO A 176 -1.60 5.66 17.96
CA PRO A 176 -2.00 6.86 18.69
C PRO A 176 -1.85 8.10 17.80
N ILE A 177 -2.81 9.02 17.83
CA ILE A 177 -2.80 10.22 17.00
C ILE A 177 -1.50 11.03 17.14
N GLN A 178 -0.92 11.11 18.35
CA GLN A 178 0.35 11.81 18.54
C GLN A 178 1.50 11.18 17.75
N THR A 179 1.54 9.84 17.64
CA THR A 179 2.53 9.12 16.83
C THR A 179 2.39 9.49 15.36
N VAL A 180 1.16 9.56 14.84
CA VAL A 180 0.88 9.96 13.46
C VAL A 180 1.32 11.41 13.21
N LEU A 181 0.97 12.33 14.12
CA LEU A 181 1.34 13.74 14.01
C LEU A 181 2.85 13.96 14.10
N ASP A 182 3.55 13.22 14.96
CA ASP A 182 5.02 13.27 15.07
C ASP A 182 5.68 12.72 13.80
N ALA A 183 5.15 11.62 13.24
CA ALA A 183 5.63 11.04 12.00
C ALA A 183 5.46 12.00 10.80
N MET A 184 4.31 12.68 10.72
CA MET A 184 4.05 13.72 9.72
C MET A 184 5.01 14.92 9.88
N ASN A 185 5.21 15.42 11.10
CA ASN A 185 5.91 16.68 11.33
C ASN A 185 7.44 16.52 11.42
N CYS A 186 7.91 15.39 11.92
CA CYS A 186 9.32 15.14 12.24
C CYS A 186 9.86 13.89 11.54
N GLY A 187 8.99 12.90 11.30
CA GLY A 187 9.38 11.57 10.85
C GLY A 187 9.58 11.41 9.36
N GLY A 188 9.16 12.35 8.50
CA GLY A 188 9.32 12.26 7.05
C GLY A 188 8.39 11.24 6.36
N SER A 189 7.54 10.55 7.14
CA SER A 189 6.55 9.61 6.63
C SER A 189 5.60 10.31 5.64
N PRO A 190 5.10 9.61 4.60
CA PRO A 190 4.21 10.18 3.59
C PRO A 190 2.76 10.27 4.11
N ILE A 191 2.56 10.98 5.23
CA ILE A 191 1.26 11.18 5.89
C ILE A 191 0.98 12.69 5.98
N GLY A 192 -0.28 13.08 5.74
CA GLY A 192 -0.73 14.47 5.78
C GLY A 192 -2.07 14.65 6.49
N VAL A 193 -2.13 14.33 7.79
CA VAL A 193 -3.36 14.54 8.59
C VAL A 193 -3.52 16.02 8.92
N CYS A 194 -4.68 16.60 8.62
CA CYS A 194 -4.98 17.99 8.91
C CYS A 194 -6.48 18.26 9.07
N ASP A 195 -6.82 19.13 10.03
CA ASP A 195 -8.21 19.48 10.36
C ASP A 195 -8.38 21.00 10.48
N GLY A 196 -9.42 21.52 9.85
CA GLY A 196 -9.71 22.94 9.74
C GLY A 196 -8.90 23.63 8.65
N VAL A 197 -9.46 24.72 8.14
CA VAL A 197 -8.90 25.52 7.03
C VAL A 197 -7.44 25.92 7.26
N ASP A 198 -7.13 26.43 8.45
CA ASP A 198 -5.78 26.93 8.77
C ASP A 198 -4.73 25.81 8.72
N ASP A 199 -5.07 24.62 9.21
CA ASP A 199 -4.16 23.50 9.21
C ASP A 199 -4.02 22.87 7.82
N CYS A 200 -5.12 22.77 7.07
CA CYS A 200 -5.12 22.37 5.67
C CYS A 200 -4.15 23.22 4.83
N VAL A 201 -4.23 24.55 4.96
CA VAL A 201 -3.31 25.48 4.27
C VAL A 201 -1.87 25.27 4.70
N LYS A 202 -1.59 25.09 5.99
CA LYS A 202 -0.24 24.80 6.49
C LYS A 202 0.29 23.48 5.93
N THR A 203 -0.54 22.45 5.87
CA THR A 203 -0.14 21.11 5.39
C THR A 203 0.12 21.11 3.89
N VAL A 204 -0.68 21.80 3.08
CA VAL A 204 -0.35 22.05 1.65
C VAL A 204 1.02 22.71 1.51
N ARG A 205 1.31 23.73 2.31
CA ARG A 205 2.63 24.41 2.28
C ARG A 205 3.77 23.48 2.70
N LYS A 206 3.56 22.56 3.65
CA LYS A 206 4.55 21.54 4.02
C LYS A 206 4.87 20.61 2.85
N MET A 207 3.84 20.16 2.11
CA MET A 207 4.06 19.33 0.91
C MET A 207 4.81 20.11 -0.17
N ILE A 208 4.42 21.36 -0.44
CA ILE A 208 5.13 22.24 -1.36
C ILE A 208 6.59 22.43 -0.94
N ARG A 209 6.87 22.64 0.36
CA ARG A 209 8.22 22.77 0.91
C ARG A 209 9.06 21.51 0.67
N ARG A 210 8.45 20.32 0.72
CA ARG A 210 9.11 19.03 0.42
C ARG A 210 9.31 18.79 -1.07
N GLY A 211 8.78 19.64 -1.95
CA GLY A 211 8.97 19.55 -3.40
C GLY A 211 7.76 19.06 -4.19
N ALA A 212 6.57 18.99 -3.55
CA ALA A 212 5.37 18.50 -4.21
C ALA A 212 5.05 19.26 -5.52
N ARG A 213 4.83 18.48 -6.59
CA ARG A 213 4.49 18.93 -7.95
C ARG A 213 2.99 18.85 -8.25
N CYS A 214 2.24 18.14 -7.42
CA CYS A 214 0.78 18.20 -7.33
C CYS A 214 0.40 18.09 -5.84
N ILE A 215 -0.89 18.20 -5.51
CA ILE A 215 -1.39 17.94 -4.15
C ILE A 215 -2.41 16.81 -4.23
N LYS A 216 -2.40 15.90 -3.26
CA LYS A 216 -3.36 14.81 -3.14
C LYS A 216 -4.23 15.03 -1.91
N VAL A 217 -5.54 14.81 -2.03
CA VAL A 217 -6.49 14.79 -0.90
C VAL A 217 -7.29 13.49 -0.88
N CYS A 218 -7.74 13.08 0.30
CA CYS A 218 -8.76 12.06 0.49
C CYS A 218 -10.10 12.74 0.75
N SER A 219 -10.95 12.84 -0.29
CA SER A 219 -12.26 13.51 -0.23
C SER A 219 -13.42 12.54 0.08
N SER A 220 -13.12 11.25 0.17
CA SER A 220 -14.00 10.22 0.70
C SER A 220 -13.19 9.24 1.55
N GLY A 221 -13.87 8.37 2.29
CA GLY A 221 -13.21 7.20 2.84
C GLY A 221 -12.72 6.24 1.77
N GLY A 222 -11.89 5.29 2.18
CA GLY A 222 -11.28 4.31 1.29
C GLY A 222 -11.62 2.86 1.60
N VAL A 223 -11.08 1.99 0.76
CA VAL A 223 -11.34 0.54 0.83
C VAL A 223 -10.52 -0.12 1.93
N LEU A 224 -9.21 0.19 1.99
CA LEU A 224 -8.24 -0.47 2.85
C LEU A 224 -8.22 0.07 4.29
N SER A 225 -8.68 1.29 4.51
CA SER A 225 -8.77 1.91 5.83
C SER A 225 -9.87 1.26 6.67
N LEU A 226 -9.64 1.14 7.98
CA LEU A 226 -10.52 0.37 8.88
C LEU A 226 -11.80 1.12 9.28
N ASN A 227 -11.67 2.37 9.72
CA ASN A 227 -12.70 3.08 10.49
C ASN A 227 -13.58 4.03 9.66
N ASP A 228 -13.25 4.27 8.39
CA ASP A 228 -14.01 5.14 7.50
C ASP A 228 -14.92 4.32 6.55
N ASN A 229 -15.58 4.97 5.59
CA ASN A 229 -16.42 4.31 4.59
C ASN A 229 -16.20 4.93 3.20
N PRO A 230 -16.02 4.12 2.14
CA PRO A 230 -15.92 4.61 0.77
C PRO A 230 -17.00 5.59 0.31
N GLU A 231 -18.22 5.44 0.83
CA GLU A 231 -19.35 6.31 0.45
C GLU A 231 -19.35 7.65 1.18
N ASP A 232 -18.70 7.72 2.34
CA ASP A 232 -18.74 8.89 3.20
C ASP A 232 -17.75 9.95 2.70
N ARG A 233 -18.24 11.18 2.63
CA ARG A 233 -17.45 12.37 2.32
C ARG A 233 -16.41 12.61 3.43
N GLN A 234 -15.20 12.99 3.02
CA GLN A 234 -14.14 13.52 3.88
C GLN A 234 -13.79 14.96 3.46
N PHE A 235 -13.32 15.76 4.42
CA PHE A 235 -13.20 17.23 4.38
C PHE A 235 -14.51 17.99 4.16
N SER A 236 -14.62 19.15 4.82
CA SER A 236 -15.64 20.18 4.59
C SER A 236 -15.41 20.92 3.26
N ASP A 237 -16.40 21.72 2.83
CA ASP A 237 -16.31 22.45 1.56
C ASP A 237 -15.27 23.56 1.68
N GLU A 238 -15.19 24.16 2.87
CA GLU A 238 -14.23 25.19 3.24
C GLU A 238 -12.79 24.66 3.21
N GLU A 239 -12.55 23.46 3.76
CA GLU A 239 -11.23 22.83 3.76
C GLU A 239 -10.78 22.45 2.35
N LEU A 240 -11.63 21.76 1.57
CA LEU A 240 -11.30 21.40 0.19
C LEU A 240 -11.00 22.64 -0.65
N LYS A 241 -11.82 23.69 -0.52
CA LYS A 241 -11.60 24.96 -1.21
C LYS A 241 -10.28 25.59 -0.80
N ALA A 242 -9.96 25.63 0.49
CA ALA A 242 -8.70 26.20 0.98
C ALA A 242 -7.48 25.43 0.45
N ILE A 243 -7.56 24.10 0.39
CA ILE A 243 -6.50 23.25 -0.17
C ILE A 243 -6.29 23.55 -1.66
N VAL A 244 -7.37 23.61 -2.44
CA VAL A 244 -7.31 23.92 -3.87
C VAL A 244 -6.77 25.33 -4.12
N ASP A 245 -7.27 26.33 -3.40
CA ASP A 245 -6.82 27.72 -3.53
C ASP A 245 -5.33 27.86 -3.19
N GLU A 246 -4.85 27.20 -2.13
CA GLU A 246 -3.44 27.26 -1.74
C GLU A 246 -2.53 26.53 -2.74
N ALA A 247 -2.95 25.37 -3.26
CA ALA A 247 -2.23 24.65 -4.31
C ALA A 247 -2.13 25.49 -5.59
N ALA A 248 -3.23 26.14 -5.98
CA ALA A 248 -3.33 26.97 -7.17
C ALA A 248 -2.46 28.23 -7.11
N ARG A 249 -2.27 28.83 -5.92
CA ARG A 249 -1.33 29.96 -5.70
C ARG A 249 0.09 29.63 -6.14
N SER A 250 0.40 28.34 -6.19
CA SER A 250 1.67 27.76 -6.55
C SER A 250 1.61 26.95 -7.85
N ARG A 251 0.53 27.08 -8.64
CA ARG A 251 0.26 26.40 -9.93
C ARG A 251 0.09 24.88 -9.87
N ARG A 252 -0.03 24.29 -8.68
CA ARG A 252 -0.25 22.84 -8.53
C ARG A 252 -1.72 22.51 -8.74
N ALA A 253 -1.99 21.47 -9.51
CA ALA A 253 -3.30 20.83 -9.52
C ALA A 253 -3.50 19.97 -8.26
N VAL A 254 -4.75 19.80 -7.85
CA VAL A 254 -5.16 18.86 -6.80
C VAL A 254 -5.76 17.62 -7.43
N ALA A 255 -5.35 16.46 -6.96
CA ALA A 255 -5.93 15.15 -7.21
C ALA A 255 -6.70 14.68 -5.97
N ALA A 256 -7.88 14.09 -6.14
CA ALA A 256 -8.68 13.59 -5.03
C ALA A 256 -8.87 12.08 -5.12
N HIS A 257 -8.48 11.36 -4.07
CA HIS A 257 -9.10 10.07 -3.76
C HIS A 257 -10.58 10.33 -3.48
N ALA A 258 -11.44 9.81 -4.34
CA ALA A 258 -12.88 10.04 -4.27
C ALA A 258 -13.62 8.80 -4.80
N ILE A 259 -14.05 7.93 -3.89
CA ILE A 259 -14.81 6.72 -4.23
C ILE A 259 -16.30 7.05 -4.26
N GLY A 260 -16.84 7.54 -3.14
CA GLY A 260 -18.26 7.86 -2.96
C GLY A 260 -18.69 9.13 -3.67
N LYS A 261 -19.93 9.15 -4.19
CA LYS A 261 -20.51 10.28 -4.93
C LYS A 261 -20.42 11.60 -4.18
N ALA A 262 -20.69 11.60 -2.87
CA ALA A 262 -20.66 12.81 -2.05
C ALA A 262 -19.26 13.46 -2.02
N GLY A 263 -18.20 12.64 -1.89
CA GLY A 263 -16.81 13.09 -1.95
C GLY A 263 -16.41 13.58 -3.33
N ILE A 264 -16.79 12.86 -4.39
CA ILE A 264 -16.50 13.27 -5.78
C ILE A 264 -17.11 14.64 -6.10
N LEU A 265 -18.39 14.84 -5.78
CA LEU A 265 -19.07 16.11 -6.04
C LEU A 265 -18.45 17.26 -5.23
N ALA A 266 -18.06 17.02 -3.96
CA ALA A 266 -17.42 18.04 -3.13
C ALA A 266 -16.04 18.43 -3.69
N ALA A 267 -15.22 17.46 -4.09
CA ALA A 267 -13.93 17.69 -4.71
C ALA A 267 -14.05 18.52 -6.00
N LEU A 268 -14.97 18.15 -6.89
CA LEU A 268 -15.22 18.87 -8.15
C LEU A 268 -15.70 20.30 -7.92
N ARG A 269 -16.60 20.53 -6.95
CA ARG A 269 -17.07 21.88 -6.59
C ARG A 269 -15.94 22.75 -6.04
N ALA A 270 -15.01 22.18 -5.28
CA ALA A 270 -13.85 22.88 -4.74
C ALA A 270 -12.82 23.25 -5.83
N GLY A 271 -12.88 22.62 -7.01
CA GLY A 271 -11.98 22.89 -8.13
C GLY A 271 -10.84 21.87 -8.29
N VAL A 272 -10.97 20.68 -7.68
CA VAL A 272 -10.07 19.55 -7.95
C VAL A 272 -10.05 19.22 -9.44
N LYS A 273 -8.86 18.90 -9.97
CA LYS A 273 -8.64 18.69 -11.41
C LYS A 273 -8.40 17.25 -11.81
N SER A 274 -8.25 16.35 -10.84
CA SER A 274 -8.09 14.92 -11.09
C SER A 274 -8.88 14.13 -10.05
N ILE A 275 -9.80 13.27 -10.52
CA ILE A 275 -10.59 12.38 -9.69
C ILE A 275 -10.02 10.98 -9.82
N GLU A 276 -9.52 10.46 -8.71
CA GLU A 276 -8.98 9.12 -8.61
C GLU A 276 -10.08 8.16 -8.17
N HIS A 277 -10.06 6.94 -8.72
CA HIS A 277 -10.95 5.84 -8.37
C HIS A 277 -12.39 6.01 -8.90
N GLY A 278 -13.16 6.96 -8.35
CA GLY A 278 -14.48 7.37 -8.87
C GLY A 278 -15.54 6.28 -8.99
N MET A 279 -15.52 5.23 -8.14
CA MET A 279 -16.38 4.05 -8.35
C MET A 279 -17.88 4.34 -8.30
N TYR A 280 -18.31 5.35 -7.53
CA TYR A 280 -19.71 5.76 -7.47
C TYR A 280 -20.04 6.88 -8.47
N MET A 281 -19.26 7.01 -9.55
CA MET A 281 -19.61 7.89 -10.67
C MET A 281 -20.92 7.44 -11.32
N ASP A 282 -21.86 8.37 -11.36
CA ASP A 282 -23.08 8.29 -12.16
C ASP A 282 -23.13 9.42 -13.19
N GLU A 283 -24.25 9.55 -13.90
CA GLU A 283 -24.42 10.54 -14.97
C GLU A 283 -24.20 11.97 -14.47
N GLU A 284 -24.68 12.32 -13.27
CA GLU A 284 -24.49 13.64 -12.66
C GLU A 284 -23.00 13.92 -12.40
N VAL A 285 -22.30 12.94 -11.82
CA VAL A 285 -20.85 13.06 -11.58
C VAL A 285 -20.09 13.20 -12.90
N ALA A 286 -20.41 12.39 -13.90
CA ALA A 286 -19.76 12.45 -15.21
C ALA A 286 -19.97 13.81 -15.89
N ASP A 287 -21.20 14.34 -15.83
CA ASP A 287 -21.52 15.68 -16.36
C ASP A 287 -20.74 16.77 -15.62
N LEU A 288 -20.60 16.67 -14.30
CA LEU A 288 -19.83 17.64 -13.53
C LEU A 288 -18.32 17.54 -13.83
N ILE A 289 -17.77 16.36 -14.06
CA ILE A 289 -16.36 16.20 -14.48
C ILE A 289 -16.12 16.92 -15.81
N LEU A 290 -17.04 16.77 -16.77
CA LEU A 290 -16.99 17.47 -18.05
C LEU A 290 -17.10 18.99 -17.87
N GLU A 291 -18.07 19.46 -17.06
CA GLU A 291 -18.26 20.89 -16.77
C GLU A 291 -17.01 21.52 -16.14
N LYS A 292 -16.35 20.80 -15.23
CA LYS A 292 -15.16 21.30 -14.51
C LYS A 292 -13.86 21.09 -15.26
N ASP A 293 -13.88 20.46 -16.44
CA ASP A 293 -12.68 20.03 -17.18
C ASP A 293 -11.69 19.33 -16.22
N ALA A 294 -12.22 18.35 -15.48
CA ALA A 294 -11.43 17.48 -14.62
C ALA A 294 -11.08 16.18 -15.34
N ILE A 295 -10.00 15.54 -14.91
CA ILE A 295 -9.52 14.28 -15.48
C ILE A 295 -9.94 13.14 -14.56
N PHE A 296 -10.43 12.05 -15.15
CA PHE A 296 -10.73 10.82 -14.43
C PHE A 296 -9.56 9.84 -14.51
N VAL A 297 -9.13 9.29 -13.38
CA VAL A 297 -8.09 8.26 -13.28
C VAL A 297 -8.67 7.05 -12.54
N ALA A 298 -9.05 6.01 -13.29
CA ALA A 298 -9.90 4.94 -12.81
C ALA A 298 -9.22 3.99 -11.81
N THR A 299 -7.91 3.74 -11.93
CA THR A 299 -7.17 2.80 -11.06
C THR A 299 -7.83 1.43 -10.98
N HIS A 300 -8.23 0.88 -12.12
CA HIS A 300 -8.96 -0.39 -12.13
C HIS A 300 -8.09 -1.56 -11.66
N HIS A 301 -6.77 -1.45 -11.86
CA HIS A 301 -5.79 -2.46 -11.49
C HIS A 301 -5.76 -2.81 -10.00
N ILE A 302 -5.72 -1.83 -9.09
CA ILE A 302 -5.69 -2.09 -7.64
C ILE A 302 -6.93 -2.86 -7.19
N VAL A 303 -8.13 -2.41 -7.59
CA VAL A 303 -9.39 -3.01 -7.15
C VAL A 303 -9.51 -4.45 -7.63
N ARG A 304 -9.21 -4.68 -8.91
CA ARG A 304 -9.31 -6.01 -9.52
C ARG A 304 -8.28 -6.98 -8.95
N THR A 305 -7.07 -6.51 -8.69
CA THR A 305 -6.00 -7.34 -8.14
C THR A 305 -6.26 -7.67 -6.68
N LEU A 306 -6.71 -6.71 -5.87
CA LEU A 306 -7.12 -6.99 -4.48
C LEU A 306 -8.28 -7.99 -4.44
N ALA A 307 -9.30 -7.82 -5.29
CA ALA A 307 -10.47 -8.69 -5.31
C ALA A 307 -10.15 -10.11 -5.81
N ARG A 308 -9.10 -10.27 -6.62
CA ARG A 308 -8.69 -11.56 -7.19
C ARG A 308 -7.67 -12.29 -6.31
N ASP A 309 -6.62 -11.59 -5.88
CA ASP A 309 -5.42 -12.21 -5.32
C ASP A 309 -5.32 -12.07 -3.80
N TYR A 310 -5.93 -11.04 -3.21
CA TYR A 310 -5.77 -10.70 -1.79
C TYR A 310 -7.05 -10.82 -0.97
N VAL A 311 -8.19 -11.10 -1.59
CA VAL A 311 -9.53 -11.02 -0.97
C VAL A 311 -9.70 -11.90 0.27
N ASP A 312 -8.92 -12.98 0.38
CA ASP A 312 -8.96 -13.91 1.52
C ASP A 312 -7.99 -13.53 2.65
N GLU A 313 -7.02 -12.66 2.38
CA GLU A 313 -6.06 -12.13 3.35
C GLU A 313 -6.55 -10.84 4.02
N LEU A 314 -7.59 -10.21 3.47
CA LEU A 314 -8.10 -8.93 3.96
C LEU A 314 -8.99 -9.08 5.22
N PRO A 315 -8.89 -8.15 6.19
CA PRO A 315 -9.82 -8.08 7.31
C PRO A 315 -11.29 -8.02 6.84
N LEU A 316 -12.21 -8.65 7.57
CA LEU A 316 -13.63 -8.73 7.19
C LEU A 316 -14.29 -7.37 6.87
N PRO A 317 -14.03 -6.26 7.61
CA PRO A 317 -14.54 -4.95 7.23
C PRO A 317 -14.05 -4.48 5.85
N VAL A 318 -12.75 -4.64 5.59
CA VAL A 318 -12.09 -4.25 4.32
C VAL A 318 -12.59 -5.11 3.16
N LYS A 319 -12.69 -6.43 3.36
CA LYS A 319 -13.23 -7.38 2.38
C LYS A 319 -14.64 -7.00 1.92
N ARG A 320 -15.52 -6.60 2.85
CA ARG A 320 -16.89 -6.16 2.52
C ARG A 320 -16.92 -4.89 1.67
N LYS A 321 -16.09 -3.91 2.02
CA LYS A 321 -15.93 -2.68 1.23
C LYS A 321 -15.46 -3.02 -0.19
N LEU A 322 -14.39 -3.82 -0.31
CA LEU A 322 -13.79 -4.21 -1.59
C LEU A 322 -14.78 -4.87 -2.55
N LEU A 323 -15.50 -5.89 -2.06
CA LEU A 323 -16.48 -6.61 -2.90
C LEU A 323 -17.60 -5.70 -3.39
N THR A 324 -18.01 -4.71 -2.59
CA THR A 324 -19.04 -3.74 -2.96
C THR A 324 -18.56 -2.77 -4.04
N VAL A 325 -17.31 -2.30 -3.96
CA VAL A 325 -16.78 -1.31 -4.91
C VAL A 325 -16.30 -1.92 -6.22
N ASN A 326 -15.94 -3.22 -6.25
CA ASN A 326 -15.36 -3.86 -7.43
C ASN A 326 -16.29 -3.85 -8.65
N GLU A 327 -17.59 -4.14 -8.45
CA GLU A 327 -18.57 -4.07 -9.53
C GLU A 327 -18.74 -2.63 -10.04
N LYS A 328 -18.88 -1.68 -9.10
CA LYS A 328 -19.05 -0.25 -9.38
C LYS A 328 -17.86 0.36 -10.12
N ALA A 329 -16.64 -0.11 -9.85
CA ALA A 329 -15.43 0.32 -10.55
C ALA A 329 -15.48 0.01 -12.05
N ARG A 330 -16.14 -1.08 -12.48
CA ARG A 330 -16.30 -1.41 -13.91
C ARG A 330 -17.33 -0.49 -14.56
N ASP A 331 -18.44 -0.25 -13.87
CA ASP A 331 -19.56 0.52 -14.41
C ASP A 331 -19.22 2.02 -14.55
N SER A 332 -18.58 2.60 -13.54
CA SER A 332 -18.07 3.97 -13.57
C SER A 332 -17.10 4.21 -14.72
N TYR A 333 -16.15 3.29 -14.95
CA TYR A 333 -15.20 3.40 -16.06
C TYR A 333 -15.91 3.36 -17.42
N LYS A 334 -16.81 2.39 -17.63
CA LYS A 334 -17.62 2.33 -18.87
C LYS A 334 -18.44 3.59 -19.09
N LEU A 335 -19.02 4.14 -18.02
CA LEU A 335 -19.79 5.38 -18.08
C LEU A 335 -18.92 6.56 -18.48
N ALA A 336 -17.73 6.71 -17.87
CA ALA A 336 -16.78 7.77 -18.21
C ALA A 336 -16.38 7.71 -19.69
N ILE A 337 -16.08 6.51 -20.21
CA ILE A 337 -15.78 6.30 -21.65
C ILE A 337 -16.98 6.72 -22.50
N LYS A 338 -18.18 6.21 -22.18
CA LYS A 338 -19.42 6.49 -22.93
C LYS A 338 -19.75 7.99 -22.98
N LYS A 339 -19.50 8.72 -21.89
CA LYS A 339 -19.77 10.16 -21.77
C LYS A 339 -18.69 11.04 -22.38
N GLY A 340 -17.54 10.47 -22.79
CA GLY A 340 -16.41 11.22 -23.32
C GLY A 340 -15.67 12.02 -22.25
N VAL A 341 -15.71 11.56 -21.00
CA VAL A 341 -14.89 12.13 -19.92
C VAL A 341 -13.41 11.97 -20.29
N LYS A 342 -12.61 13.01 -20.06
CA LYS A 342 -11.16 12.95 -20.27
C LYS A 342 -10.55 11.99 -19.24
N ILE A 343 -9.84 10.98 -19.70
CA ILE A 343 -9.26 9.93 -18.86
C ILE A 343 -7.73 9.96 -18.97
N ALA A 344 -7.04 9.80 -17.85
CA ALA A 344 -5.63 9.45 -17.81
C ALA A 344 -5.47 8.11 -17.07
N LEU A 345 -4.48 7.30 -17.45
CA LEU A 345 -4.29 6.00 -16.82
C LEU A 345 -3.41 6.10 -15.58
N GLY A 346 -3.83 5.42 -14.52
CA GLY A 346 -3.08 5.24 -13.28
C GLY A 346 -3.44 3.92 -12.64
N THR A 347 -2.53 3.29 -11.91
CA THR A 347 -2.68 1.88 -11.48
C THR A 347 -2.90 1.69 -9.99
N ASP A 348 -2.44 2.64 -9.19
CA ASP A 348 -2.34 2.57 -7.72
C ASP A 348 -1.43 1.39 -7.29
N MET A 349 -0.23 1.34 -7.90
CA MET A 349 0.83 0.40 -7.50
C MET A 349 1.48 0.86 -6.20
N LEU A 350 1.68 -0.07 -5.28
CA LEU A 350 2.24 0.21 -3.95
C LEU A 350 3.14 -0.91 -3.39
N ASN A 351 3.25 -2.05 -4.07
CA ASN A 351 3.92 -3.24 -3.52
C ASN A 351 5.32 -3.41 -4.11
N SER A 352 6.32 -3.66 -3.25
CA SER A 352 7.70 -3.92 -3.64
C SER A 352 8.00 -5.42 -3.80
N ALA A 353 7.06 -6.31 -3.45
CA ALA A 353 7.21 -7.76 -3.66
C ALA A 353 7.01 -8.12 -5.15
N ARG A 354 8.09 -8.54 -5.84
CA ARG A 354 8.10 -8.78 -7.30
C ARG A 354 7.14 -9.86 -7.79
N THR A 355 6.71 -10.77 -6.92
CA THR A 355 5.73 -11.80 -7.25
C THR A 355 4.30 -11.26 -7.29
N SER A 356 4.05 -10.07 -6.74
CA SER A 356 2.73 -9.44 -6.73
C SER A 356 2.40 -8.80 -8.07
N ALA A 357 1.14 -8.93 -8.50
CA ALA A 357 0.61 -8.16 -9.60
C ALA A 357 0.50 -6.65 -9.29
N LEU A 358 0.54 -6.25 -8.01
CA LEU A 358 0.61 -4.85 -7.56
C LEU A 358 2.06 -4.31 -7.50
N SER A 359 3.02 -5.06 -8.03
CA SER A 359 4.41 -4.62 -8.07
C SER A 359 4.71 -3.73 -9.27
N HIS A 360 5.56 -2.74 -9.03
CA HIS A 360 6.09 -1.87 -10.08
C HIS A 360 6.71 -2.68 -11.22
N GLY A 361 6.42 -2.27 -12.45
CA GLY A 361 6.73 -3.00 -13.68
C GLY A 361 5.50 -3.67 -14.31
N ASN A 362 4.42 -3.88 -13.54
CA ASN A 362 3.15 -4.41 -14.07
C ASN A 362 2.16 -3.31 -14.50
N ASN A 363 2.62 -2.06 -14.61
CA ASN A 363 1.78 -0.87 -14.75
C ASN A 363 0.85 -0.93 -15.99
N ALA A 364 1.31 -1.56 -17.07
CA ALA A 364 0.57 -1.67 -18.32
C ALA A 364 -0.71 -2.52 -18.24
N LYS A 365 -1.00 -3.20 -17.11
CA LYS A 365 -2.29 -3.87 -16.91
C LYS A 365 -3.48 -2.91 -17.02
N GLU A 366 -3.31 -1.65 -16.64
CA GLU A 366 -4.38 -0.63 -16.75
C GLU A 366 -4.79 -0.38 -18.21
N LEU A 367 -3.84 -0.43 -19.15
CA LEU A 367 -4.12 -0.32 -20.60
C LEU A 367 -5.02 -1.47 -21.09
N THR A 368 -4.79 -2.68 -20.56
CA THR A 368 -5.62 -3.85 -20.90
C THR A 368 -7.05 -3.67 -20.41
N TYR A 369 -7.23 -3.11 -19.22
CA TYR A 369 -8.58 -2.84 -18.68
C TYR A 369 -9.29 -1.72 -19.42
N ALA A 370 -8.57 -0.66 -19.81
CA ALA A 370 -9.12 0.42 -20.62
C ALA A 370 -9.72 -0.12 -21.94
N VAL A 371 -8.99 -1.02 -22.62
CA VAL A 371 -9.45 -1.67 -23.85
C VAL A 371 -10.59 -2.66 -23.58
N GLU A 372 -10.48 -3.49 -22.54
CA GLU A 372 -11.55 -4.42 -22.12
C GLU A 372 -12.88 -3.68 -21.88
N LEU A 373 -12.82 -2.47 -21.33
CA LEU A 373 -13.98 -1.70 -20.91
C LEU A 373 -14.53 -0.75 -21.99
N GLY A 374 -13.90 -0.68 -23.17
CA GLY A 374 -14.50 -0.07 -24.35
C GLY A 374 -13.66 0.98 -25.07
N MET A 375 -12.40 1.21 -24.67
CA MET A 375 -11.49 2.03 -25.47
C MET A 375 -10.90 1.24 -26.64
N SER A 376 -10.60 1.92 -27.74
CA SER A 376 -9.65 1.39 -28.72
C SER A 376 -8.22 1.38 -28.14
N PRO A 377 -7.30 0.54 -28.65
CA PRO A 377 -5.90 0.56 -28.24
C PRO A 377 -5.24 1.94 -28.38
N LEU A 378 -5.56 2.69 -29.44
CA LEU A 378 -5.02 4.04 -29.65
C LEU A 378 -5.52 5.03 -28.57
N GLN A 379 -6.80 4.97 -28.21
CA GLN A 379 -7.34 5.78 -27.12
C GLN A 379 -6.72 5.44 -25.77
N ALA A 380 -6.51 4.14 -25.49
CA ALA A 380 -5.85 3.71 -24.26
C ALA A 380 -4.39 4.21 -24.18
N ILE A 381 -3.66 4.16 -25.30
CA ILE A 381 -2.32 4.74 -25.41
C ILE A 381 -2.35 6.25 -25.17
N GLU A 382 -3.29 6.98 -25.78
CA GLU A 382 -3.43 8.43 -25.55
C GLU A 382 -3.68 8.77 -24.06
N CYS A 383 -4.53 7.98 -23.39
CA CYS A 383 -4.77 8.11 -21.95
C CYS A 383 -3.52 7.84 -21.10
N ALA A 384 -2.61 6.97 -21.57
CA ALA A 384 -1.36 6.65 -20.91
C ALA A 384 -0.16 7.47 -21.41
N THR A 385 -0.35 8.43 -22.32
CA THR A 385 0.74 9.30 -22.79
C THR A 385 0.31 10.76 -22.77
N ALA A 386 -0.52 11.20 -23.73
CA ALA A 386 -0.80 12.61 -23.95
C ALA A 386 -1.62 13.23 -22.82
N ASN A 387 -2.50 12.44 -22.20
CA ASN A 387 -3.36 12.92 -21.10
C ASN A 387 -2.62 12.92 -19.75
N GLY A 388 -1.54 12.15 -19.60
CA GLY A 388 -0.80 12.01 -18.34
C GLY A 388 -0.27 13.34 -17.79
N PRO A 389 0.50 14.13 -18.56
CA PRO A 389 0.98 15.45 -18.15
C PRO A 389 -0.14 16.41 -17.74
N GLU A 390 -1.31 16.36 -18.40
CA GLU A 390 -2.44 17.26 -18.13
C GLU A 390 -2.95 17.13 -16.68
N THR A 391 -2.73 15.98 -16.03
CA THR A 391 -3.09 15.73 -14.62
C THR A 391 -2.34 16.60 -13.61
N LEU A 392 -1.28 17.29 -14.03
CA LEU A 392 -0.47 18.20 -13.21
C LEU A 392 -0.90 19.67 -13.34
N GLY A 393 -1.84 19.97 -14.23
CA GLY A 393 -2.33 21.33 -14.47
C GLY A 393 -1.19 22.30 -14.84
N GLY A 394 -1.04 23.38 -14.06
CA GLY A 394 -0.03 24.40 -14.31
C GLY A 394 1.43 23.94 -14.15
N MET A 395 1.65 22.73 -13.66
CA MET A 395 2.97 22.07 -13.54
C MET A 395 3.24 21.06 -14.67
N ALA A 396 2.34 20.92 -15.65
CA ALA A 396 2.48 19.97 -16.73
C ALA A 396 3.77 20.23 -17.56
N PRO A 397 4.62 19.21 -17.77
CA PRO A 397 5.72 19.30 -18.73
C PRO A 397 5.19 19.26 -20.18
N LEU A 398 6.02 19.69 -21.13
CA LEU A 398 5.79 19.42 -22.55
C LEU A 398 6.28 18.00 -22.87
N SER A 399 5.53 16.99 -22.42
CA SER A 399 5.85 15.56 -22.60
C SER A 399 4.59 14.77 -23.01
N GLY A 400 4.70 13.44 -23.12
CA GLY A 400 3.58 12.53 -23.41
C GLY A 400 3.15 12.47 -24.88
N GLN A 401 3.84 13.18 -25.78
CA GLN A 401 3.57 13.19 -27.22
C GLN A 401 4.87 13.25 -28.02
N LEU A 402 4.90 12.58 -29.18
CA LEU A 402 5.98 12.72 -30.15
C LEU A 402 5.74 13.96 -31.00
N LYS A 403 6.12 15.12 -30.45
CA LYS A 403 5.85 16.44 -31.03
C LYS A 403 7.05 17.37 -30.91
N ILE A 404 7.26 18.21 -31.91
CA ILE A 404 8.37 19.18 -31.94
C ILE A 404 8.37 20.03 -30.66
N GLY A 405 9.52 20.16 -30.02
CA GLY A 405 9.74 20.90 -28.78
C GLY A 405 9.38 20.16 -27.49
N TYR A 406 8.77 18.97 -27.58
CA TYR A 406 8.46 18.14 -26.41
C TYR A 406 9.71 17.40 -25.92
N ASP A 407 9.66 16.95 -24.66
CA ASP A 407 10.67 16.09 -24.05
C ASP A 407 10.85 14.81 -24.87
N ALA A 408 12.10 14.40 -25.07
CA ALA A 408 12.47 13.17 -25.77
C ALA A 408 12.28 11.92 -24.89
N ASP A 409 11.11 11.81 -24.28
CA ASP A 409 10.67 10.64 -23.51
C ASP A 409 9.95 9.68 -24.47
N VAL A 410 10.69 8.69 -24.97
CA VAL A 410 10.29 7.85 -26.11
C VAL A 410 10.57 6.39 -25.79
N ILE A 411 9.70 5.49 -26.22
CA ILE A 411 9.93 4.05 -26.16
C ILE A 411 9.79 3.42 -27.53
N ALA A 412 10.57 2.37 -27.78
CA ALA A 412 10.34 1.49 -28.91
C ALA A 412 9.77 0.16 -28.42
N VAL A 413 8.85 -0.43 -29.17
CA VAL A 413 8.17 -1.68 -28.83
C VAL A 413 8.37 -2.69 -29.95
N ALA A 414 8.62 -3.95 -29.60
CA ALA A 414 8.89 -5.02 -30.56
C ALA A 414 7.68 -5.35 -31.45
N LEU A 415 6.48 -5.22 -30.88
CA LEU A 415 5.21 -5.63 -31.47
C LEU A 415 4.24 -4.45 -31.51
N ASN A 416 3.31 -4.46 -32.46
CA ASN A 416 2.31 -3.41 -32.63
C ASN A 416 1.24 -3.44 -31.52
N PRO A 417 1.21 -2.44 -30.61
CA PRO A 417 0.22 -2.41 -29.53
C PRO A 417 -1.19 -2.04 -30.02
N LEU A 418 -1.35 -1.60 -31.27
CA LEU A 418 -2.65 -1.33 -31.86
C LEU A 418 -3.38 -2.62 -32.29
N ASP A 419 -2.63 -3.69 -32.56
CA ASP A 419 -3.21 -5.00 -32.88
C ASP A 419 -3.57 -5.77 -31.60
N ASP A 420 -2.72 -5.67 -30.56
CA ASP A 420 -2.98 -6.23 -29.24
C ASP A 420 -2.31 -5.38 -28.16
N ILE A 421 -3.10 -4.67 -27.36
CA ILE A 421 -2.58 -3.80 -26.30
C ILE A 421 -1.80 -4.57 -25.22
N ARG A 422 -2.04 -5.89 -25.08
CA ARG A 422 -1.40 -6.73 -24.06
C ARG A 422 0.10 -6.88 -24.27
N VAL A 423 0.62 -6.60 -25.47
CA VAL A 423 2.07 -6.62 -25.73
C VAL A 423 2.82 -5.65 -24.81
N LEU A 424 2.19 -4.56 -24.38
CA LEU A 424 2.76 -3.59 -23.45
C LEU A 424 2.81 -4.12 -22.00
N THR A 425 2.10 -5.21 -21.68
CA THR A 425 2.12 -5.82 -20.33
C THR A 425 3.33 -6.71 -20.07
N ASP A 426 4.12 -6.98 -21.09
CA ASP A 426 5.40 -7.69 -20.98
C ASP A 426 6.54 -6.69 -21.19
N PRO A 427 7.29 -6.32 -20.13
CA PRO A 427 8.45 -5.43 -20.24
C PRO A 427 9.49 -5.90 -21.26
N GLY A 428 9.59 -7.21 -21.55
CA GLY A 428 10.49 -7.75 -22.58
C GLY A 428 10.20 -7.21 -23.98
N ASN A 429 8.97 -6.77 -24.26
CA ASN A 429 8.60 -6.17 -25.53
C ASN A 429 9.05 -4.70 -25.67
N VAL A 430 9.43 -4.04 -24.57
CA VAL A 430 9.97 -2.67 -24.63
C VAL A 430 11.42 -2.74 -25.06
N THR A 431 11.65 -2.40 -26.32
CA THR A 431 12.94 -2.55 -26.99
C THR A 431 13.91 -1.40 -26.80
N HIS A 432 13.43 -0.22 -26.44
CA HIS A 432 14.28 0.92 -26.17
C HIS A 432 13.51 1.89 -25.27
N VAL A 433 14.24 2.62 -24.42
CA VAL A 433 13.71 3.69 -23.57
C VAL A 433 14.68 4.87 -23.71
N TRP A 434 14.19 6.00 -24.20
CA TRP A 434 14.86 7.30 -24.18
C TRP A 434 14.15 8.18 -23.16
N LYS A 435 14.91 8.85 -22.29
CA LYS A 435 14.38 9.83 -21.31
C LYS A 435 15.33 11.02 -21.25
N GLY A 436 14.90 12.17 -21.75
CA GLY A 436 15.77 13.35 -21.89
C GLY A 436 17.08 13.07 -22.64
N GLU A 437 18.22 13.55 -22.14
CA GLU A 437 19.55 13.31 -22.75
C GLU A 437 20.05 11.87 -22.57
N GLN A 438 19.31 11.04 -21.82
CA GLN A 438 19.73 9.69 -21.49
C GLN A 438 18.97 8.69 -22.38
N HIS A 439 19.70 8.02 -23.27
CA HIS A 439 19.21 6.76 -23.83
C HIS A 439 19.45 5.66 -22.80
N LEU A 440 18.38 5.07 -22.30
CA LEU A 440 18.32 4.48 -20.96
C LEU A 440 17.95 3.01 -20.89
N ARG A 441 17.70 2.27 -21.98
CA ARG A 441 17.10 0.91 -21.95
C ARG A 441 17.91 -0.16 -21.15
N ALA A 442 18.35 0.11 -19.94
CA ALA A 442 19.58 -0.31 -19.28
C ALA A 442 20.85 0.23 -19.98
N GLN A 443 21.87 0.61 -19.20
CA GLN A 443 23.21 0.97 -19.66
C GLN A 443 23.97 -0.32 -20.06
N LEU A 444 23.33 -1.16 -20.90
CA LEU A 444 23.35 -2.64 -20.93
C LEU A 444 22.57 -3.23 -19.72
N GLU A 445 22.06 -4.46 -19.78
CA GLU A 445 21.41 -5.24 -18.69
C GLU A 445 22.05 -5.24 -17.27
N LEU A 446 23.06 -4.42 -16.91
CA LEU A 446 24.39 -4.82 -16.43
C LEU A 446 25.33 -4.75 -17.62
N LEU A 447 26.62 -4.62 -17.37
CA LEU A 447 27.76 -4.99 -18.21
C LEU A 447 27.65 -6.28 -19.10
N GLN A 448 26.53 -7.00 -19.12
CA GLN A 448 26.30 -8.38 -19.57
C GLN A 448 27.25 -9.43 -18.98
N ASN A 449 28.49 -9.12 -18.64
CA ASN A 449 29.45 -9.94 -17.91
C ASN A 449 30.54 -9.00 -17.34
N HIS A 450 31.02 -9.19 -16.11
CA HIS A 450 32.44 -8.90 -15.86
C HIS A 450 33.22 -9.77 -16.87
N ASP A 451 33.92 -9.19 -17.85
CA ASP A 451 34.88 -9.96 -18.65
C ASP A 451 36.03 -10.45 -17.76
N PRO A 452 36.46 -11.70 -17.92
CA PRO A 452 37.80 -11.90 -18.44
C PRO A 452 37.69 -12.57 -19.81
N ALA A 453 38.35 -11.94 -20.79
CA ALA A 453 38.42 -12.37 -22.17
C ALA A 453 38.67 -13.88 -22.33
N PRO A 454 38.02 -14.56 -23.30
CA PRO A 454 38.55 -15.81 -23.84
C PRO A 454 39.59 -15.45 -24.90
N SER A 455 40.87 -15.63 -24.57
CA SER A 455 41.89 -15.62 -25.61
C SER A 455 41.69 -16.84 -26.50
N SER A 456 41.52 -16.57 -27.79
CA SER A 456 41.55 -17.54 -28.86
C SER A 456 42.95 -18.12 -29.01
N ALA A 457 43.11 -19.43 -28.80
CA ALA A 457 44.00 -20.29 -29.60
C ALA A 457 43.81 -21.77 -29.23
N SER A 458 43.30 -22.56 -30.18
CA SER A 458 43.40 -24.03 -30.15
C SER A 458 44.78 -24.48 -30.72
N PRO A 459 45.08 -25.79 -30.82
CA PRO A 459 45.90 -26.52 -29.85
C PRO A 459 47.21 -27.06 -30.48
N ASN A 460 48.20 -27.45 -29.67
CA ASN A 460 49.03 -28.60 -30.05
C ASN A 460 49.75 -29.26 -28.85
N PRO A 461 49.92 -30.60 -28.86
CA PRO A 461 50.43 -31.38 -27.74
C PRO A 461 51.90 -31.76 -27.93
N SER A 462 52.70 -31.83 -26.85
CA SER A 462 53.68 -32.91 -26.61
C SER A 462 54.64 -32.65 -25.44
N ALA A 463 54.86 -33.72 -24.67
CA ALA A 463 56.13 -34.18 -24.05
C ALA A 463 56.62 -33.63 -22.69
N ARG A 464 56.43 -34.49 -21.66
CA ARG A 464 57.41 -35.07 -20.70
C ARG A 464 58.63 -34.22 -20.24
N ASP A 465 58.63 -33.86 -18.95
CA ASP A 465 59.52 -34.27 -17.80
C ASP A 465 61.04 -34.50 -18.00
N PRO A 466 61.95 -34.55 -16.99
CA PRO A 466 62.05 -33.99 -15.60
C PRO A 466 63.41 -33.28 -15.30
N ARG A 467 63.55 -32.73 -14.07
CA ARG A 467 64.75 -32.75 -13.15
C ARG A 467 65.31 -31.39 -12.68
N GLY A 468 65.18 -31.14 -11.37
CA GLY A 468 66.32 -30.90 -10.46
C GLY A 468 66.64 -29.45 -10.01
N PRO A 469 67.04 -29.22 -8.73
CA PRO A 469 67.04 -27.92 -8.01
C PRO A 469 68.48 -27.28 -7.96
N PRO A 470 68.88 -26.31 -7.08
CA PRO A 470 68.21 -25.53 -6.01
C PRO A 470 68.58 -24.01 -5.96
N SER A 471 67.97 -23.23 -5.06
CA SER A 471 68.63 -22.38 -4.03
C SER A 471 67.74 -21.23 -3.50
N ARG A 472 67.71 -21.10 -2.16
CA ARG A 472 67.19 -19.98 -1.33
C ARG A 472 68.41 -19.21 -0.79
N PRO A 473 68.34 -17.93 -0.34
CA PRO A 473 67.74 -17.56 0.97
C PRO A 473 67.17 -16.10 0.98
N PRO A 474 67.00 -15.38 2.12
CA PRO A 474 65.89 -15.49 3.10
C PRO A 474 65.27 -14.10 3.46
N ASN A 475 64.01 -13.97 3.93
CA ASN A 475 63.56 -13.92 5.34
C ASN A 475 62.05 -13.54 5.24
N GLY A 476 61.07 -14.30 5.73
CA GLY A 476 60.73 -14.47 7.15
C GLY A 476 59.91 -13.25 7.61
N TYR A 477 58.58 -13.28 7.74
CA TYR A 477 57.78 -14.25 8.51
C TYR A 477 56.43 -14.60 7.83
N ASP A 478 56.25 -15.89 7.54
CA ASP A 478 54.99 -16.64 7.67
C ASP A 478 54.66 -16.79 9.18
N VAL A 479 53.44 -17.02 9.65
CA VAL A 479 52.67 -18.26 9.47
C VAL A 479 51.17 -17.98 9.71
N LEU A 480 50.39 -18.17 8.65
CA LEU A 480 49.08 -18.83 8.72
C LEU A 480 49.32 -20.33 8.75
N ALA A 481 48.54 -21.08 9.52
CA ALA A 481 48.29 -22.50 9.27
C ALA A 481 46.97 -22.86 9.93
N ALA A 482 46.04 -23.56 9.30
CA ALA A 482 45.95 -24.17 7.96
C ALA A 482 44.47 -24.60 7.84
N THR A 483 43.69 -24.19 6.84
CA THR A 483 43.57 -24.76 5.47
C THR A 483 43.35 -26.28 5.52
N SER A 484 42.17 -26.81 5.16
CA SER A 484 41.75 -27.19 3.80
C SER A 484 40.74 -28.35 3.99
N GLN A 485 39.77 -28.72 3.16
CA GLN A 485 39.43 -28.45 1.77
C GLN A 485 38.03 -29.06 1.49
N ASP A 486 37.45 -28.63 0.36
CA ASP A 486 36.16 -28.99 -0.26
C ASP A 486 35.81 -30.49 -0.42
N VAL A 487 34.50 -30.78 -0.54
CA VAL A 487 33.77 -31.25 -1.76
C VAL A 487 32.47 -32.04 -1.40
N ALA A 488 31.39 -31.77 -2.17
CA ALA A 488 30.20 -32.60 -2.50
C ALA A 488 28.82 -32.40 -1.78
N ARG A 489 27.78 -32.11 -2.60
CA ARG A 489 26.34 -32.43 -2.42
C ARG A 489 26.08 -33.89 -2.90
N PRO A 490 24.97 -34.65 -2.57
CA PRO A 490 23.58 -34.21 -2.30
C PRO A 490 22.70 -35.04 -1.27
N VAL A 491 21.56 -34.45 -0.85
CA VAL A 491 20.21 -35.05 -0.57
C VAL A 491 19.94 -35.99 0.66
N LEU A 492 18.87 -35.61 1.41
CA LEU A 492 17.95 -36.37 2.31
C LEU A 492 18.44 -36.97 3.65
N ALA A 493 18.01 -36.38 4.78
CA ALA A 493 17.34 -37.06 5.90
C ALA A 493 16.93 -36.08 7.02
N LYS A 494 15.75 -36.33 7.61
CA LYS A 494 15.24 -35.74 8.87
C LYS A 494 16.22 -35.99 10.03
N LEU A 495 16.30 -35.06 11.00
CA LEU A 495 16.08 -35.26 12.45
C LEU A 495 16.73 -34.13 13.28
N ASP A 496 15.90 -33.55 14.15
CA ASP A 496 16.15 -33.12 15.54
C ASP A 496 17.30 -32.15 15.85
N ALA A 497 16.94 -30.87 15.99
CA ALA A 497 17.72 -29.85 16.66
C ALA A 497 17.26 -29.68 18.13
N GLU A 498 17.63 -30.64 18.99
CA GLU A 498 17.73 -30.45 20.43
C GLU A 498 19.10 -30.91 20.89
N ALA A 499 20.11 -30.04 20.80
CA ALA A 499 21.36 -30.20 21.52
C ALA A 499 22.17 -28.93 21.42
N HIS A 500 22.05 -28.01 22.39
CA HIS A 500 23.14 -27.17 22.92
C HIS A 500 22.66 -26.61 24.27
N ILE A 501 22.51 -27.50 25.27
CA ILE A 501 22.47 -27.12 26.70
C ILE A 501 23.60 -27.87 27.42
N HIS A 502 24.35 -27.12 28.22
CA HIS A 502 25.58 -27.47 28.93
C HIS A 502 25.35 -28.56 30.00
N PRO A 503 26.37 -29.36 30.39
CA PRO A 503 26.21 -30.65 31.09
C PRO A 503 25.74 -30.62 32.56
N ASP A 504 25.50 -29.46 33.17
CA ASP A 504 25.27 -29.36 34.63
C ASP A 504 23.80 -29.46 35.08
N LEU A 505 22.88 -29.84 34.18
CA LEU A 505 21.44 -29.96 34.48
C LEU A 505 20.91 -31.42 34.45
N ARG A 506 21.75 -32.41 34.72
CA ARG A 506 21.31 -33.82 34.81
C ARG A 506 21.41 -34.39 36.23
N ALA A 507 20.31 -34.36 36.99
CA ALA A 507 19.99 -35.33 38.06
C ALA A 507 18.48 -35.27 38.34
N SER A 508 17.70 -36.16 37.71
CA SER A 508 17.13 -37.40 38.28
C SER A 508 15.85 -37.18 39.10
N VAL A 509 14.75 -37.66 38.52
CA VAL A 509 13.42 -37.75 39.14
C VAL A 509 13.31 -39.10 39.83
N GLY A 510 12.81 -39.12 41.06
CA GLY A 510 12.26 -40.34 41.63
C GLY A 510 11.85 -40.23 43.09
N HIS A 511 10.58 -39.92 43.36
CA HIS A 511 9.71 -40.76 44.21
C HIS A 511 8.31 -40.13 44.38
N ALA A 512 7.30 -40.99 44.31
CA ALA A 512 5.91 -40.73 44.71
C ALA A 512 5.79 -40.54 46.23
N PRO A 513 4.66 -40.00 46.74
CA PRO A 513 3.86 -40.85 47.66
C PRO A 513 2.33 -40.58 47.70
N ALA A 514 1.62 -41.55 48.29
CA ALA A 514 0.34 -41.43 49.00
C ALA A 514 0.56 -41.92 50.47
N PRO A 515 -0.45 -42.06 51.36
CA PRO A 515 -1.30 -41.08 52.08
C PRO A 515 -1.14 -41.14 53.66
N ASN A 516 -1.95 -40.37 54.42
CA ASN A 516 -2.24 -40.42 55.90
C ASN A 516 -1.16 -39.88 56.89
N MET A 517 -1.39 -39.23 58.06
CA MET A 517 -2.55 -38.95 58.96
C MET A 517 -2.25 -37.77 59.96
N MET A 518 -3.25 -36.89 60.21
CA MET A 518 -3.85 -36.40 61.50
C MET A 518 -3.01 -35.75 62.65
N PRO A 519 -3.63 -35.08 63.68
CA PRO A 519 -4.84 -34.24 63.74
C PRO A 519 -4.69 -32.96 64.63
N MET A 520 -5.62 -31.99 64.56
CA MET A 520 -6.08 -31.19 65.72
C MET A 520 -7.53 -30.75 65.54
N GLY A 521 -8.34 -30.92 66.59
CA GLY A 521 -9.80 -30.83 66.62
C GLY A 521 -10.41 -29.46 67.07
N PRO A 522 -11.74 -29.43 67.33
CA PRO A 522 -12.67 -28.27 67.20
C PRO A 522 -13.08 -27.71 68.60
N PRO A 523 -14.25 -27.03 68.89
CA PRO A 523 -15.39 -26.44 68.13
C PRO A 523 -15.71 -24.99 68.67
N PRO A 524 -16.94 -24.38 68.77
CA PRO A 524 -18.33 -24.71 68.34
C PRO A 524 -19.04 -23.57 67.55
N GLY A 525 -20.24 -23.66 66.97
CA GLY A 525 -21.38 -24.57 67.10
C GLY A 525 -22.60 -23.81 67.63
N HIS A 526 -23.62 -23.57 66.79
CA HIS A 526 -25.01 -23.34 67.21
C HIS A 526 -25.99 -23.86 66.15
N SER A 527 -26.91 -24.71 66.61
CA SER A 527 -28.05 -25.32 65.87
C SER A 527 -29.38 -24.89 66.55
N PRO A 528 -30.56 -25.50 66.27
CA PRO A 528 -31.74 -24.90 65.62
C PRO A 528 -32.99 -24.88 66.54
N VAL A 529 -34.20 -24.55 66.01
CA VAL A 529 -35.59 -24.91 66.45
C VAL A 529 -36.59 -23.87 65.86
N ALA A 530 -37.91 -24.04 65.78
CA ALA A 530 -38.82 -24.89 64.99
C ALA A 530 -40.27 -24.32 65.14
N THR A 531 -41.19 -24.62 64.20
CA THR A 531 -42.69 -24.64 64.25
C THR A 531 -43.58 -23.37 64.01
N GLY A 532 -44.67 -23.57 63.22
CA GLY A 532 -45.61 -22.62 62.54
C GLY A 532 -46.82 -22.07 63.33
N PRO A 533 -48.01 -21.68 62.74
CA PRO A 533 -48.76 -22.24 61.59
C PRO A 533 -49.35 -21.24 60.53
N GLY A 534 -50.08 -21.76 59.49
CA GLY A 534 -50.55 -21.13 58.21
C GLY A 534 -51.83 -20.22 58.22
N PRO A 535 -52.66 -20.06 57.13
CA PRO A 535 -52.93 -20.99 56.00
C PRO A 535 -53.17 -20.46 54.53
N SER A 536 -53.23 -21.41 53.59
CA SER A 536 -54.03 -21.58 52.33
C SER A 536 -53.82 -20.77 51.02
N ALA A 537 -53.36 -21.45 49.94
CA ALA A 537 -54.13 -21.86 48.74
C ALA A 537 -53.24 -22.55 47.66
N VAL A 538 -53.81 -23.50 46.90
CA VAL A 538 -53.22 -24.55 46.00
C VAL A 538 -53.89 -24.41 44.60
N PRO A 539 -53.29 -24.73 43.40
CA PRO A 539 -53.00 -26.10 42.85
C PRO A 539 -51.73 -26.22 41.97
N LEU A 540 -50.97 -27.34 41.84
CA LEU A 540 -51.14 -28.80 41.60
C LEU A 540 -51.33 -29.22 40.12
N ALA A 541 -50.34 -29.97 39.62
CA ALA A 541 -50.20 -30.54 38.27
C ALA A 541 -50.82 -31.96 38.15
N PRO A 542 -51.10 -32.47 36.92
CA PRO A 542 -51.51 -33.86 36.75
C PRO A 542 -50.45 -34.77 36.10
N ALA A 543 -50.52 -36.04 36.49
CA ALA A 543 -49.90 -37.24 35.88
C ALA A 543 -51.04 -38.24 35.50
N PRO A 544 -50.76 -39.37 34.78
CA PRO A 544 -51.64 -40.04 33.80
C PRO A 544 -52.55 -41.18 34.35
N PRO A 545 -53.55 -41.69 33.58
CA PRO A 545 -53.66 -43.15 33.24
C PRO A 545 -54.42 -43.48 31.90
N GLN A 546 -54.07 -44.51 31.09
CA GLN A 546 -54.41 -45.97 31.04
C GLN A 546 -55.82 -46.44 30.52
N GLN A 547 -55.82 -47.11 29.34
CA GLN A 547 -56.27 -48.49 28.97
C GLN A 547 -57.75 -48.99 28.86
N MET A 548 -57.99 -49.84 27.81
CA MET A 548 -58.98 -50.96 27.58
C MET A 548 -60.38 -50.64 26.96
N ALA A 549 -61.04 -51.43 26.07
CA ALA A 549 -60.90 -52.77 25.45
C ALA A 549 -61.89 -53.02 24.25
N MET A 550 -61.76 -54.21 23.59
CA MET A 550 -62.71 -55.02 22.75
C MET A 550 -62.79 -54.73 21.23
N ASP A 551 -62.87 -55.69 20.28
CA ASP A 551 -63.05 -57.15 20.27
C ASP A 551 -62.60 -57.77 18.91
N ASP A 552 -62.55 -59.11 18.86
CA ASP A 552 -61.82 -59.98 17.92
C ASP A 552 -62.53 -60.39 16.60
N ALA A 553 -61.69 -60.87 15.66
CA ALA A 553 -61.92 -61.83 14.56
C ALA A 553 -62.76 -61.48 13.32
N ASN A 554 -62.08 -61.36 12.16
CA ASN A 554 -62.43 -62.20 11.01
C ASN A 554 -61.22 -62.51 10.11
N SER A 555 -61.15 -63.78 9.71
CA SER A 555 -60.29 -64.41 8.72
C SER A 555 -60.06 -63.56 7.44
N ASN A 556 -58.83 -63.54 6.92
CA ASN A 556 -58.43 -64.28 5.72
C ASN A 556 -57.04 -63.81 5.22
N ASP A 557 -56.33 -64.76 4.64
CA ASP A 557 -55.05 -64.64 3.95
C ASP A 557 -55.07 -63.55 2.86
N GLY A 558 -53.98 -62.80 2.71
CA GLY A 558 -53.92 -61.73 1.72
C GLY A 558 -52.74 -60.79 1.86
N ARG A 559 -51.61 -61.17 1.26
CA ARG A 559 -50.44 -60.32 0.95
C ARG A 559 -50.86 -58.86 0.68
N LYS A 560 -50.64 -57.94 1.63
CA LYS A 560 -50.83 -56.51 1.39
C LYS A 560 -49.70 -55.99 0.51
N ALA A 561 -50.09 -55.67 -0.72
CA ALA A 561 -49.27 -55.11 -1.78
C ALA A 561 -48.42 -53.93 -1.31
N LYS A 562 -47.14 -53.93 -1.69
CA LYS A 562 -46.31 -52.73 -1.76
C LYS A 562 -47.12 -51.68 -2.53
N ARG A 563 -47.44 -50.55 -1.91
CA ARG A 563 -47.97 -49.38 -2.62
C ARG A 563 -46.92 -49.00 -3.67
N GLU A 564 -47.15 -49.36 -4.92
CA GLU A 564 -46.20 -49.10 -6.00
C GLU A 564 -45.96 -47.59 -6.07
N LEU A 565 -44.71 -47.19 -5.84
CA LEU A 565 -44.29 -45.81 -6.03
C LEU A 565 -44.54 -45.44 -7.50
N SER A 566 -45.27 -44.35 -7.72
CA SER A 566 -45.45 -43.77 -9.05
C SER A 566 -44.10 -43.73 -9.79
N GLN A 567 -44.04 -44.47 -10.90
CA GLN A 567 -42.89 -44.56 -11.81
C GLN A 567 -42.81 -43.36 -12.77
N SER A 568 -43.50 -42.26 -12.48
CA SER A 568 -43.39 -41.07 -13.32
C SER A 568 -41.98 -40.46 -13.20
N LYS A 569 -41.44 -40.00 -14.33
CA LYS A 569 -40.14 -39.32 -14.43
C LYS A 569 -40.02 -38.15 -13.43
N ARG A 570 -41.13 -37.44 -13.18
CA ARG A 570 -41.24 -36.33 -12.21
C ARG A 570 -41.12 -36.79 -10.75
N ALA A 571 -41.73 -37.93 -10.40
CA ALA A 571 -41.62 -38.49 -9.05
C ALA A 571 -40.20 -39.02 -8.77
N ALA A 572 -39.51 -39.57 -9.78
CA ALA A 572 -38.11 -39.97 -9.67
C ALA A 572 -37.17 -38.75 -9.50
N GLN A 573 -37.40 -37.67 -10.27
CA GLN A 573 -36.64 -36.42 -10.15
C GLN A 573 -36.81 -35.77 -8.77
N ASN A 574 -38.03 -35.72 -8.22
CA ASN A 574 -38.26 -35.17 -6.88
C ASN A 574 -37.56 -35.98 -5.79
N ARG A 575 -37.53 -37.31 -5.90
CA ARG A 575 -36.77 -38.18 -4.97
C ARG A 575 -35.26 -37.95 -5.09
N ALA A 576 -34.75 -37.79 -6.31
CA ALA A 576 -33.34 -37.48 -6.54
C ALA A 576 -32.97 -36.11 -5.96
N ALA A 577 -33.81 -35.08 -6.17
CA ALA A 577 -33.62 -33.75 -5.63
C ALA A 577 -33.63 -33.74 -4.09
N GLN A 578 -34.56 -34.47 -3.46
CA GLN A 578 -34.61 -34.60 -2.00
C GLN A 578 -33.38 -35.33 -1.43
N ARG A 579 -32.88 -36.37 -2.11
CA ARG A 579 -31.63 -37.06 -1.72
C ARG A 579 -30.42 -36.14 -1.84
N ALA A 580 -30.32 -35.39 -2.94
CA ALA A 580 -29.25 -34.42 -3.15
C ALA A 580 -29.28 -33.29 -2.11
N PHE A 581 -30.48 -32.81 -1.74
CA PHE A 581 -30.64 -31.81 -0.69
C PHE A 581 -30.18 -32.33 0.68
N ARG A 582 -30.56 -33.56 1.04
CA ARG A 582 -30.11 -34.20 2.30
C ARG A 582 -28.60 -34.38 2.33
N GLN A 583 -28.00 -34.87 1.25
CA GLN A 583 -26.54 -35.01 1.16
C GLN A 583 -25.81 -33.67 1.31
N ARG A 584 -26.31 -32.60 0.69
CA ARG A 584 -25.73 -31.25 0.87
C ARG A 584 -25.87 -30.75 2.30
N LYS A 585 -27.04 -30.96 2.93
CA LYS A 585 -27.28 -30.58 4.33
C LYS A 585 -26.34 -31.34 5.28
N GLU A 586 -26.20 -32.64 5.10
CA GLU A 586 -25.29 -33.47 5.91
C GLU A 586 -23.82 -33.08 5.70
N GLY A 587 -23.42 -32.77 4.46
CA GLY A 587 -22.07 -32.24 4.18
C GLY A 587 -21.81 -30.89 4.84
N TYR A 588 -22.81 -30.00 4.84
CA TYR A 588 -22.72 -28.70 5.51
C TYR A 588 -22.64 -28.83 7.03
N ILE A 589 -23.42 -29.73 7.63
CA ILE A 589 -23.35 -30.02 9.07
C ILE A 589 -21.96 -30.56 9.44
N LYS A 590 -21.42 -31.52 8.68
CA LYS A 590 -20.07 -32.03 8.92
C LYS A 590 -18.99 -30.96 8.81
N LYS A 591 -19.15 -30.01 7.87
CA LYS A 591 -18.24 -28.87 7.73
C LYS A 591 -18.33 -27.95 8.96
N LEU A 592 -19.54 -27.64 9.44
CA LEU A 592 -19.73 -26.85 10.65
C LEU A 592 -19.14 -27.53 11.89
N GLU A 593 -19.36 -28.84 12.06
CA GLU A 593 -18.76 -29.61 13.14
C GLU A 593 -17.23 -29.59 13.09
N GLN A 594 -16.65 -29.63 11.88
CA GLN A 594 -15.20 -29.51 11.69
C GLN A 594 -14.70 -28.12 12.07
N GLN A 595 -15.39 -27.06 11.66
CA GLN A 595 -15.03 -25.68 12.01
C GLN A 595 -15.12 -25.42 13.52
N VAL A 596 -16.11 -26.02 14.20
CA VAL A 596 -16.22 -25.91 15.67
C VAL A 596 -15.05 -26.63 16.36
N ARG A 597 -14.59 -27.77 15.83
CA ARG A 597 -13.39 -28.45 16.36
C ARG A 597 -12.13 -27.60 16.16
N GLU A 598 -11.94 -27.06 14.97
CA GLU A 598 -10.79 -26.18 14.66
C GLU A 598 -10.79 -24.92 15.54
N LEU A 599 -11.96 -24.33 15.80
CA LEU A 599 -12.09 -23.19 16.71
C LEU A 599 -11.68 -23.55 18.14
N ALA A 600 -12.09 -24.71 18.63
CA ALA A 600 -11.73 -25.18 19.97
C ALA A 600 -10.22 -25.46 20.11
N GLU A 601 -9.59 -26.02 19.06
CA GLU A 601 -8.14 -26.22 19.00
C GLU A 601 -7.40 -24.87 19.00
N LEU A 602 -7.89 -23.90 18.23
CA LEU A 602 -7.33 -22.55 18.19
C LEU A 602 -7.47 -21.83 19.55
N GLU A 603 -8.61 -21.96 20.22
CA GLU A 603 -8.81 -21.40 21.57
C GLU A 603 -7.83 -22.01 22.57
N HIS A 604 -7.55 -23.31 22.47
CA HIS A 604 -6.56 -23.96 23.32
C HIS A 604 -5.13 -23.46 23.03
N SER A 605 -4.76 -23.35 21.76
CA SER A 605 -3.46 -22.80 21.34
C SER A 605 -3.28 -21.35 21.82
N TYR A 606 -4.32 -20.53 21.70
CA TYR A 606 -4.31 -19.14 22.18
C TYR A 606 -4.08 -19.07 23.70
N LYS A 607 -4.78 -19.88 24.49
CA LYS A 607 -4.59 -19.94 25.95
C LYS A 607 -3.16 -20.38 26.32
N SER A 608 -2.60 -21.33 25.57
CA SER A 608 -1.21 -21.78 25.77
C SER A 608 -0.21 -20.65 25.50
N MET A 609 -0.34 -19.97 24.36
CA MET A 609 0.52 -18.83 24.00
C MET A 609 0.38 -17.67 25.00
N GLN A 610 -0.83 -17.42 25.48
CA GLN A 610 -1.08 -16.40 26.50
C GLN A 610 -0.36 -16.73 27.82
N SER A 611 -0.42 -18.00 28.25
CA SER A 611 0.32 -18.48 29.43
C SER A 611 1.84 -18.35 29.27
N GLU A 612 2.37 -18.67 28.09
CA GLU A 612 3.80 -18.52 27.78
C GLU A 612 4.21 -17.04 27.79
N ASN A 613 3.38 -16.15 27.24
CA ASN A 613 3.63 -14.71 27.27
C ASN A 613 3.68 -14.17 28.71
N TYR A 614 2.79 -14.62 29.59
CA TYR A 614 2.85 -14.29 31.02
C TYR A 614 4.14 -14.79 31.67
N ALA A 615 4.54 -16.03 31.40
CA ALA A 615 5.79 -16.59 31.94
C ALA A 615 7.03 -15.82 31.47
N LEU A 616 7.07 -15.39 30.20
CA LEU A 616 8.14 -14.57 29.65
C LEU A 616 8.19 -13.17 30.29
N ARG A 617 7.04 -12.56 30.55
CA ARG A 617 6.97 -11.25 31.25
C ARG A 617 7.52 -11.37 32.66
N GLU A 618 7.13 -12.39 33.41
CA GLU A 618 7.68 -12.67 34.74
C GLU A 618 9.20 -12.90 34.68
N TYR A 619 9.68 -13.62 33.67
CA TYR A 619 11.11 -13.85 33.47
C TYR A 619 11.88 -12.55 33.19
N VAL A 620 11.34 -11.65 32.36
CA VAL A 620 11.92 -10.33 32.09
C VAL A 620 11.97 -9.48 33.36
N ILE A 621 10.89 -9.46 34.14
CA ILE A 621 10.84 -8.75 35.43
C ILE A 621 11.91 -9.30 36.38
N HIS A 622 12.06 -10.63 36.45
CA HIS A 622 13.07 -11.27 37.28
C HIS A 622 14.50 -10.92 36.83
N LEU A 623 14.78 -10.91 35.53
CA LEU A 623 16.07 -10.49 34.98
C LEU A 623 16.37 -9.02 35.26
N GLN A 624 15.37 -8.14 35.15
CA GLN A 624 15.51 -6.73 35.48
C GLN A 624 15.81 -6.52 36.97
N SER A 625 15.14 -7.24 37.87
CA SER A 625 15.45 -7.22 39.31
C SER A 625 16.88 -7.65 39.58
N ARG A 626 17.34 -8.75 38.95
CA ARG A 626 18.73 -9.22 39.09
C ARG A 626 19.75 -8.22 38.56
N LEU A 627 19.43 -7.51 37.49
CA LEU A 627 20.28 -6.45 36.92
C LEU A 627 20.41 -5.27 37.88
N LEU A 628 19.32 -4.91 38.57
CA LEU A 628 19.33 -3.89 39.61
C LEU A 628 20.15 -4.33 40.83
N ASP A 629 20.03 -5.59 41.25
CA ASP A 629 20.82 -6.16 42.36
C ASP A 629 22.33 -6.26 42.03
N THR A 630 22.70 -6.40 40.75
CA THR A 630 24.11 -6.45 40.31
C THR A 630 24.72 -5.07 40.03
N GLN A 631 23.92 -4.01 39.93
CA GLN A 631 24.42 -2.63 39.80
C GLN A 631 24.81 -1.96 41.13
N GLY A 632 24.63 -2.65 42.26
CA GLY A 632 25.01 -2.16 43.59
C GLY A 632 26.09 -3.00 44.25
N GLU A 633 27.35 -2.91 43.79
CA GLU A 633 28.59 -2.98 44.60
C GLU A 633 29.82 -3.10 43.68
N PHE A 634 30.57 -2.00 43.52
CA PHE A 634 31.96 -2.06 43.05
C PHE A 634 32.87 -1.98 44.27
N PRO A 635 33.84 -2.91 44.47
CA PRO A 635 34.82 -2.76 45.53
C PRO A 635 35.70 -1.52 45.25
N PRO A 636 36.11 -0.75 46.29
CA PRO A 636 36.97 0.39 46.08
C PRO A 636 38.34 -0.06 45.51
N PRO A 637 38.95 0.73 44.61
CA PRO A 637 40.23 0.38 44.03
C PRO A 637 41.34 0.34 45.10
N PRO A 638 42.40 -0.46 44.89
CA PRO A 638 43.49 -0.60 45.83
C PRO A 638 44.17 0.74 46.14
N PRO A 639 44.79 0.90 47.33
CA PRO A 639 45.17 2.18 47.94
C PRO A 639 46.24 3.01 47.20
N ASN A 640 46.63 2.61 45.99
CA ASN A 640 47.68 3.19 45.17
C ASN A 640 47.16 3.86 43.87
N VAL A 641 45.85 4.08 43.72
CA VAL A 641 45.28 4.86 42.61
C VAL A 641 44.53 6.08 43.14
N ASN A 642 45.09 7.27 42.90
CA ASN A 642 44.49 8.55 43.30
C ASN A 642 43.86 9.24 42.06
N LEU A 643 42.53 9.30 41.97
CA LEU A 643 41.78 9.87 40.84
C LEU A 643 41.45 11.37 41.01
N SER A 644 42.11 12.05 41.93
CA SER A 644 41.91 13.49 42.13
C SER A 644 43.24 14.24 42.06
N GLN A 645 43.65 14.64 40.85
CA GLN A 645 44.38 15.90 40.63
C GLN A 645 44.31 16.37 39.15
N PRO A 646 44.22 17.69 38.88
CA PRO A 646 44.12 18.27 37.54
C PRO A 646 45.51 18.61 36.96
N SER A 647 45.73 18.39 35.66
CA SER A 647 46.94 18.84 34.96
C SER A 647 46.64 19.24 33.50
N SER A 648 46.65 20.57 33.31
CA SER A 648 47.03 21.36 32.11
C SER A 648 47.10 20.73 30.72
N ALA A 649 46.26 21.22 29.79
CA ALA A 649 46.67 21.68 28.46
C ALA A 649 45.50 22.45 27.79
N ALA A 650 45.71 23.72 27.45
CA ALA A 650 44.73 24.56 26.76
C ALA A 650 44.66 24.23 25.26
N PRO A 651 43.47 24.29 24.62
CA PRO A 651 43.33 24.09 23.18
C PRO A 651 43.73 25.35 22.37
N PRO A 652 44.24 25.20 21.13
CA PRO A 652 44.74 26.31 20.31
C PRO A 652 43.58 27.13 19.67
N PRO A 653 43.84 28.41 19.31
CA PRO A 653 42.81 29.30 18.78
C PRO A 653 42.48 29.03 17.29
N PRO A 654 41.27 29.42 16.82
CA PRO A 654 40.86 29.27 15.43
C PRO A 654 41.57 30.27 14.48
N PRO A 655 41.70 29.95 13.18
CA PRO A 655 42.49 30.73 12.23
C PRO A 655 41.82 32.05 11.82
N THR A 656 42.65 33.09 11.71
CA THR A 656 42.36 34.45 11.26
C THR A 656 42.18 34.53 9.73
N ILE A 657 41.13 35.22 9.30
CA ILE A 657 40.96 35.77 7.94
C ILE A 657 41.57 37.19 7.95
N PRO A 658 42.34 37.63 6.94
CA PRO A 658 42.95 38.96 6.95
C PRO A 658 41.92 40.06 6.63
N GLU A 659 41.87 41.09 7.47
CA GLU A 659 41.18 42.37 7.18
C GLU A 659 42.00 43.24 6.21
N GLN A 660 41.31 43.96 5.32
CA GLN A 660 41.79 45.22 4.77
C GLN A 660 40.69 46.30 4.79
N HIS A 661 40.98 47.35 5.58
CA HIS A 661 40.62 48.78 5.47
C HIS A 661 39.20 49.32 5.80
N HIS A 662 39.10 49.92 7.01
CA HIS A 662 38.77 51.34 7.35
C HIS A 662 38.15 52.23 6.25
N GLN A 663 37.18 53.16 6.42
CA GLN A 663 36.51 53.89 7.54
C GLN A 663 35.41 54.84 6.89
N PRO A 664 34.73 55.79 7.57
CA PRO A 664 33.56 55.68 8.46
C PRO A 664 32.32 56.51 8.00
N HIS A 665 31.15 56.38 8.65
CA HIS A 665 30.28 57.53 8.97
C HIS A 665 29.30 57.24 10.11
N GLN A 666 29.09 58.30 10.90
CA GLN A 666 28.36 58.46 12.15
C GLN A 666 26.83 58.41 11.97
N GLN A 667 26.07 57.97 12.99
CA GLN A 667 25.24 58.86 13.83
C GLN A 667 24.46 58.12 14.92
N GLN A 668 24.31 58.81 16.04
CA GLN A 668 23.62 58.48 17.28
C GLN A 668 22.09 58.48 17.10
N HIS A 669 21.37 57.67 17.89
CA HIS A 669 20.34 58.20 18.79
C HIS A 669 19.96 57.18 19.88
N GLN A 670 19.92 57.68 21.11
CA GLN A 670 19.53 57.03 22.36
C GLN A 670 18.00 56.96 22.50
N HIS A 671 17.47 55.92 23.16
CA HIS A 671 16.46 56.06 24.23
C HIS A 671 16.42 54.81 25.14
N GLN A 672 16.43 55.06 26.46
CA GLN A 672 16.23 54.15 27.61
C GLN A 672 14.72 53.80 27.74
N ALA A 673 14.18 52.80 28.45
CA ALA A 673 14.46 51.98 29.66
C ALA A 673 13.45 50.78 29.69
N PRO A 674 13.18 50.01 30.78
CA PRO A 674 13.97 49.45 31.90
C PRO A 674 13.86 47.87 32.00
N PRO A 675 14.50 47.18 32.98
CA PRO A 675 14.74 45.72 33.00
C PRO A 675 13.69 44.88 33.80
N PRO A 676 13.76 43.52 33.77
CA PRO A 676 12.64 42.64 34.13
C PRO A 676 12.55 42.32 35.65
N PRO A 677 11.38 41.88 36.15
CA PRO A 677 11.20 41.62 37.58
C PRO A 677 11.79 40.27 38.05
N GLN A 678 12.38 40.33 39.25
CA GLN A 678 12.94 39.24 40.04
C GLN A 678 11.89 38.53 40.92
N GLN A 679 12.16 37.26 41.23
CA GLN A 679 11.45 36.40 42.21
C GLN A 679 11.70 36.83 43.68
N PRO A 680 10.81 36.47 44.62
CA PRO A 680 11.09 36.46 46.07
C PRO A 680 11.09 35.01 46.63
N PRO A 681 11.44 34.72 47.92
CA PRO A 681 12.66 33.99 48.29
C PRO A 681 12.43 32.66 49.07
N ASN A 682 13.54 31.95 49.33
CA ASN A 682 13.66 30.64 49.98
C ASN A 682 13.63 30.65 51.54
N SER A 683 13.03 29.63 52.15
CA SER A 683 13.41 28.88 53.40
C SER A 683 12.16 28.15 53.94
N SER A 684 12.14 26.92 54.48
CA SER A 684 13.13 25.94 54.95
C SER A 684 12.47 24.54 55.12
N ASN A 685 13.28 23.48 54.92
CA ASN A 685 13.15 22.05 55.30
C ASN A 685 11.88 21.49 55.99
N SER A 686 11.30 20.42 55.41
CA SER A 686 11.45 19.03 55.90
C SER A 686 10.55 18.04 55.12
N GLY A 687 11.12 16.92 54.65
CA GLY A 687 10.37 15.77 54.10
C GLY A 687 10.87 15.29 52.73
N VAL A 688 12.05 14.66 52.68
CA VAL A 688 12.54 13.93 51.50
C VAL A 688 11.80 12.59 51.42
N GLY A 689 10.86 12.45 50.49
CA GLY A 689 10.38 11.15 50.03
C GLY A 689 11.32 10.64 48.93
N THR A 690 11.78 9.39 49.04
CA THR A 690 12.72 8.81 48.06
C THR A 690 12.00 8.46 46.76
N PRO A 691 12.71 8.34 45.61
CA PRO A 691 12.13 7.89 44.33
C PRO A 691 11.38 6.56 44.43
N LEU A 692 11.69 5.75 45.43
CA LEU A 692 11.04 4.47 45.72
C LEU A 692 9.60 4.63 46.25
N GLU A 693 9.29 5.69 46.99
CA GLU A 693 7.92 5.98 47.46
C GLU A 693 7.02 6.48 46.33
N ALA A 694 7.57 7.27 45.40
CA ALA A 694 6.86 7.72 44.21
C ALA A 694 6.53 6.54 43.26
N VAL A 695 7.44 5.57 43.14
CA VAL A 695 7.22 4.34 42.37
C VAL A 695 6.21 3.42 43.08
N ALA A 696 6.28 3.28 44.41
CA ALA A 696 5.30 2.50 45.17
C ALA A 696 3.88 3.09 45.10
N GLN A 697 3.74 4.42 45.09
CA GLN A 697 2.46 5.10 44.87
C GLN A 697 1.93 4.95 43.44
N ALA A 698 2.81 4.95 42.43
CA ALA A 698 2.42 4.72 41.04
C ALA A 698 1.95 3.26 40.80
N VAL A 699 2.62 2.28 41.42
CA VAL A 699 2.23 0.87 41.35
C VAL A 699 0.92 0.61 42.09
N ALA A 700 0.72 1.20 43.27
CA ALA A 700 -0.55 1.11 44.00
C ALA A 700 -1.72 1.78 43.26
N GLY A 701 -1.46 2.85 42.52
CA GLY A 701 -2.44 3.50 41.63
C GLY A 701 -2.90 2.59 40.49
N LEU A 702 -1.97 1.84 39.88
CA LEU A 702 -2.26 0.87 38.83
C LEU A 702 -3.08 -0.33 39.35
N THR A 703 -2.74 -0.86 40.53
CA THR A 703 -3.50 -1.98 41.12
C THR A 703 -4.93 -1.57 41.53
N ALA A 704 -5.12 -0.34 42.00
CA ALA A 704 -6.44 0.20 42.31
C ALA A 704 -7.29 0.43 41.06
N GLN A 705 -6.65 0.82 39.95
CA GLN A 705 -7.32 1.03 38.66
C GLN A 705 -7.72 -0.29 38.00
N GLU A 706 -6.92 -1.36 38.17
CA GLU A 706 -7.25 -2.73 37.72
C GLU A 706 -8.40 -3.34 38.53
N GLN A 707 -8.45 -3.15 39.85
CA GLN A 707 -9.58 -3.60 40.68
C GLN A 707 -10.90 -2.85 40.36
N MET A 708 -10.83 -1.62 39.86
CA MET A 708 -12.00 -0.88 39.37
C MET A 708 -12.46 -1.38 37.99
N VAL A 709 -11.54 -1.87 37.14
CA VAL A 709 -11.86 -2.48 35.83
C VAL A 709 -12.49 -3.87 36.01
N GLU A 710 -12.04 -4.67 36.99
CA GLU A 710 -12.68 -5.95 37.33
C GLU A 710 -14.09 -5.77 37.94
N ARG A 711 -14.31 -4.72 38.74
CA ARG A 711 -15.65 -4.41 39.29
C ARG A 711 -16.64 -3.85 38.29
N SER A 712 -16.19 -3.38 37.12
CA SER A 712 -17.05 -2.78 36.09
C SER A 712 -17.47 -3.76 34.97
N GLN A 713 -17.07 -5.04 35.05
CA GLN A 713 -17.51 -6.11 34.14
C GLN A 713 -18.69 -6.95 34.67
N THR A 714 -19.63 -6.35 35.38
CA THR A 714 -20.92 -6.99 35.69
C THR A 714 -22.08 -6.09 35.28
N TYR A 715 -22.53 -6.23 34.02
CA TYR A 715 -23.83 -5.72 33.59
C TYR A 715 -24.89 -6.84 33.69
N PRO A 716 -26.04 -6.58 34.34
CA PRO A 716 -27.15 -7.53 34.39
C PRO A 716 -27.93 -7.53 33.07
N SER A 717 -28.13 -8.72 32.49
CA SER A 717 -28.96 -8.92 31.31
C SER A 717 -30.45 -8.64 31.62
N PRO A 718 -31.17 -7.85 30.79
CA PRO A 718 -32.63 -7.74 30.91
C PRO A 718 -33.31 -9.02 30.39
N PRO A 719 -34.48 -9.41 30.93
CA PRO A 719 -35.09 -10.69 30.61
C PRO A 719 -35.66 -10.71 29.18
N PHE A 720 -35.19 -11.67 28.39
CA PHE A 720 -35.76 -12.05 27.10
C PHE A 720 -37.15 -12.67 27.35
N LYS A 721 -38.21 -12.05 26.86
CA LYS A 721 -39.54 -12.67 26.80
C LYS A 721 -39.56 -13.73 25.70
N SER A 722 -39.91 -14.94 26.09
CA SER A 722 -40.23 -16.06 25.21
C SER A 722 -41.68 -15.94 24.73
N ASP A 723 -41.90 -15.67 23.45
CA ASP A 723 -43.20 -15.93 22.82
C ASP A 723 -43.07 -17.17 21.92
N GLN A 724 -43.89 -18.17 22.23
CA GLN A 724 -44.15 -19.35 21.42
C GLN A 724 -45.67 -19.52 21.24
N PRO A 725 -46.13 -20.27 20.22
CA PRO A 725 -47.13 -19.81 19.26
C PRO A 725 -48.53 -20.44 19.40
N GLY A 726 -49.54 -19.73 18.89
CA GLY A 726 -50.93 -20.19 18.65
C GLY A 726 -51.85 -18.95 18.62
N GLU A 727 -52.85 -18.77 17.76
CA GLU A 727 -53.54 -19.61 16.78
C GLU A 727 -54.07 -18.74 15.61
N ARG A 728 -54.55 -19.44 14.58
CA ARG A 728 -55.00 -19.02 13.25
C ARG A 728 -56.20 -18.08 13.27
N ASP A 729 -56.28 -17.19 12.27
CA ASP A 729 -57.33 -17.26 11.23
C ASP A 729 -57.06 -16.27 10.08
N GLY A 730 -57.27 -16.72 8.83
CA GLY A 730 -57.31 -15.82 7.66
C GLY A 730 -56.54 -16.24 6.39
N ASN A 731 -56.91 -17.40 5.83
CA ASN A 731 -56.90 -17.84 4.42
C ASN A 731 -55.77 -17.46 3.41
N PRO A 732 -55.30 -18.40 2.57
CA PRO A 732 -54.19 -18.23 1.63
C PRO A 732 -54.64 -18.02 0.16
N HIS A 733 -53.83 -17.33 -0.64
CA HIS A 733 -53.75 -17.62 -2.08
C HIS A 733 -52.33 -17.39 -2.63
N PRO A 734 -51.76 -18.35 -3.38
CA PRO A 734 -50.48 -18.22 -4.05
C PRO A 734 -50.67 -17.85 -5.52
N ALA A 735 -49.79 -17.02 -6.07
CA ALA A 735 -49.56 -16.96 -7.52
C ALA A 735 -48.16 -16.39 -7.82
N SER A 736 -47.23 -17.29 -8.10
CA SER A 736 -46.16 -17.07 -9.07
C SER A 736 -46.68 -17.45 -10.46
N GLU A 737 -46.13 -16.85 -11.51
CA GLU A 737 -46.36 -17.13 -12.94
C GLU A 737 -47.57 -16.41 -13.57
N ASP A 738 -47.31 -15.25 -14.18
CA ASP A 738 -47.65 -14.96 -15.58
C ASP A 738 -47.44 -13.47 -15.86
N LEU A 739 -46.24 -13.11 -16.32
CA LEU A 739 -46.00 -11.84 -17.03
C LEU A 739 -44.72 -11.94 -17.85
N SER A 740 -44.70 -12.93 -18.75
CA SER A 740 -43.91 -12.83 -19.98
C SER A 740 -44.51 -13.75 -21.04
N ARG A 741 -45.41 -13.20 -21.86
CA ARG A 741 -45.41 -13.34 -23.33
C ARG A 741 -46.69 -12.78 -23.91
N GLN A 742 -46.51 -12.25 -25.12
CA GLN A 742 -47.51 -11.77 -26.09
C GLN A 742 -47.91 -10.30 -25.88
N LEU A 743 -47.81 -9.38 -26.84
CA LEU A 743 -47.38 -9.35 -28.24
C LEU A 743 -47.17 -7.86 -28.55
N ASN A 744 -46.06 -7.46 -29.18
CA ASN A 744 -46.07 -6.37 -30.16
C ASN A 744 -46.37 -7.03 -31.52
N PRO A 745 -46.95 -6.38 -32.56
CA PRO A 745 -46.71 -4.98 -32.91
C PRO A 745 -47.89 -4.22 -33.61
N GLU A 746 -47.59 -3.00 -34.05
CA GLU A 746 -48.15 -2.25 -35.20
C GLU A 746 -49.43 -1.37 -35.07
N GLU A 747 -49.17 -0.07 -35.28
CA GLU A 747 -49.83 0.90 -36.17
C GLU A 747 -51.36 1.11 -36.11
N ARG A 748 -51.78 2.38 -35.84
CA ARG A 748 -52.43 3.30 -36.81
C ARG A 748 -52.82 4.69 -36.20
N PRO A 749 -53.26 5.72 -36.97
CA PRO A 749 -52.45 6.91 -37.26
C PRO A 749 -53.07 8.26 -36.79
N ALA A 750 -52.34 9.33 -37.13
CA ALA A 750 -52.63 10.78 -37.11
C ALA A 750 -54.08 11.28 -36.92
N GLN A 751 -54.25 12.36 -36.14
CA GLN A 751 -54.66 13.71 -36.60
C GLN A 751 -55.01 14.64 -35.42
N ALA A 752 -54.53 15.89 -35.54
CA ALA A 752 -54.90 17.15 -34.87
C ALA A 752 -53.76 17.78 -34.04
#